data_AF-A0A7C5CTM5-F1
#
_entry.id   AF-A0A7C5CTM5-F1
#
_cell.length_a   1.000
_cell.length_b   1.000
_cell.length_c   1.000
_cell.angle_alpha   90.00
_cell.angle_beta   90.00
_cell.angle_gamma   90.00
#
_symmetry.space_group_name_H-M   'P 1'
#
loop_
_entity.id
_entity.type
_entity.pdbx_description
1 polymer ?
#
loop_
_entity_poly.entity_id
_entity_poly.type
_entity_poly.pdbx_seq_one_letter_code
_entity_poly.pdbx_strand_id
1 'polypeptide(L)'
;MAELFVDVCVSLPLADGLTYRVPEELKDTVAVGKRVLVPVKSRKITGYITAIKKDTELEGIRDIIDVLDDAPLFDQKRLSFYRWLSSYYFVPLGEVISLISPPSAEPKSFRHILLTEEGRRYLKEGTEEAVKEVLLEVGTRGKSLAALLKALKHKRTVRSLVERLKERGLIKEEVRLKTLKERKELIVRLKGWVDVHPRAVAQRRVLECLKERGGWVSAGELKKECGNVRDAVSALIEKDAVEVKEVVSIRDPLSDTDPYGSEVTPTVEQKHAIDEIKKGLDRGFSPYLLWGVTGSGKTLVYLKAIEEALKRGKRALFLVPEIALTLKPAAQLIHRFPGKVAIMHSSLSEGERFDTWQRIVRGEVDVVVGTRSALFVPLKELGIIIVDEEHDPSYKQEESPRYNARDCALVLAKTLGATVVLGSATPSVETFYNAKRGRLGLLRLERRVKGARLPDIELVDMSKEEGLLSKRLVELMEGCLCRGEQAMLFLNRRGFSNFLLCRNCGYVPRCPNCTVSLTLHRKEGLLRCHYCEFSKDVSGLCPQCGGYNIKLPGAGTERLEEEVRRLFPEAELVRIDRDTVRRRGMLKELMERVESKKAQILLGTQMVSKGHHFPDITLVGVVAGDVSLNIADFRSAERTFQLILQAAGRAGRGGRPARVVVQTYMPEHPCFVHIKRHDYEGFLEEELLSRKDAHYPPYRRLATLRVEGTSEKKVLKAAELLKGVCQKVACSLKGIEVLGPAEPIPPRLRGKVRRQALIKAQDAKALNRFVHTVKTHLEGAKPAGVSLVIDVDPVLSL
;
A
#
# COMPACT_ATOMS: atom_id res chain seq x y z
N MET A 1 47.16 6.84 14.63
CA MET A 1 45.74 6.78 15.04
C MET A 1 45.05 5.77 14.15
N ALA A 2 44.17 4.92 14.68
CA ALA A 2 43.55 3.86 13.90
C ALA A 2 42.60 4.44 12.83
N GLU A 3 42.72 3.96 11.59
CA GLU A 3 41.74 4.23 10.55
C GLU A 3 40.40 3.56 10.90
N LEU A 4 39.29 4.19 10.54
CA LEU A 4 37.94 3.69 10.82
C LEU A 4 37.20 3.53 9.50
N PHE A 5 36.50 2.41 9.33
CA PHE A 5 35.76 2.08 8.12
C PHE A 5 34.30 1.77 8.42
N VAL A 6 33.43 1.98 7.43
CA VAL A 6 32.00 1.69 7.52
C VAL A 6 31.52 0.92 6.30
N ASP A 7 30.66 -0.08 6.52
CA ASP A 7 29.94 -0.76 5.45
C ASP A 7 28.61 -0.03 5.21
N VAL A 8 28.41 0.41 3.97
CA VAL A 8 27.31 1.26 3.57
C VAL A 8 26.48 0.58 2.49
N CYS A 9 25.20 0.37 2.74
CA CYS A 9 24.25 -0.05 1.72
C CYS A 9 23.64 1.18 1.05
N VAL A 10 23.56 1.18 -0.28
CA VAL A 10 22.92 2.24 -1.08
C VAL A 10 21.70 1.67 -1.79
N SER A 11 20.68 2.50 -2.06
CA SER A 11 19.45 2.09 -2.77
C SER A 11 19.70 1.90 -4.28
N LEU A 12 20.65 1.03 -4.61
CA LEU A 12 21.03 0.57 -5.94
C LEU A 12 20.95 -0.97 -5.96
N PRO A 13 20.85 -1.59 -7.16
CA PRO A 13 20.80 -3.03 -7.29
C PRO A 13 22.19 -3.67 -7.10
N LEU A 14 22.80 -3.44 -5.94
CA LEU A 14 24.03 -4.05 -5.49
C LEU A 14 23.68 -5.07 -4.42
N ALA A 15 24.10 -6.33 -4.63
CA ALA A 15 23.83 -7.41 -3.68
C ALA A 15 24.51 -7.12 -2.33
N ASP A 16 25.73 -6.59 -2.39
CA ASP A 16 26.55 -6.28 -1.22
C ASP A 16 26.65 -4.77 -0.97
N GLY A 17 26.91 -4.43 0.30
CA GLY A 17 27.27 -3.06 0.69
C GLY A 17 28.64 -2.65 0.13
N LEU A 18 28.94 -1.36 0.19
CA LEU A 18 30.24 -0.80 -0.17
C LEU A 18 30.96 -0.33 1.09
N THR A 19 32.26 -0.58 1.19
CA THR A 19 33.07 -0.12 2.32
C THR A 19 33.66 1.26 2.03
N TYR A 20 33.58 2.16 2.99
CA TYR A 20 34.12 3.51 2.94
C TYR A 20 34.98 3.80 4.16
N ARG A 21 35.96 4.68 4.01
CA ARG A 21 36.75 5.21 5.13
C ARG A 21 36.03 6.39 5.77
N VAL A 22 36.16 6.52 7.09
CA VAL A 22 35.57 7.62 7.86
C VAL A 22 36.63 8.69 8.09
N PRO A 23 36.45 9.93 7.56
CA PRO A 23 37.31 11.07 7.87
C PRO A 23 37.37 11.34 9.38
N GLU A 24 38.50 11.85 9.87
CA GLU A 24 38.73 12.10 11.31
C GLU A 24 37.59 12.92 11.94
N GLU A 25 37.15 13.99 11.25
CA GLU A 25 36.10 14.91 11.67
C GLU A 25 34.73 14.23 11.87
N LEU A 26 34.50 13.08 11.25
CA LEU A 26 33.22 12.37 11.27
C LEU A 26 33.23 11.16 12.21
N LYS A 27 34.37 10.77 12.79
CA LYS A 27 34.50 9.53 13.59
C LYS A 27 33.54 9.47 14.77
N ASP A 28 33.28 10.59 15.44
CA ASP A 28 32.38 10.65 16.59
C ASP A 28 30.89 10.67 16.23
N THR A 29 30.57 10.93 14.95
CA THR A 29 29.18 11.07 14.49
C THR A 29 28.64 9.82 13.82
N VAL A 30 29.50 8.92 13.36
CA VAL A 30 29.10 7.67 12.68
C VAL A 30 28.52 6.65 13.66
N ALA A 31 27.43 6.04 13.25
CA ALA A 31 26.81 4.94 13.98
C ALA A 31 26.06 4.03 13.01
N VAL A 32 25.99 2.73 13.30
CA VAL A 32 25.09 1.82 12.58
C VAL A 32 23.68 2.37 12.66
N GLY A 33 22.96 2.39 11.53
CA GLY A 33 21.61 2.96 11.45
C GLY A 33 21.53 4.39 10.97
N LYS A 34 22.65 5.12 10.85
CA LYS A 34 22.67 6.46 10.30
C LYS A 34 22.79 6.45 8.78
N ARG A 35 22.19 7.46 8.14
CA ARG A 35 22.39 7.77 6.73
C ARG A 35 23.67 8.56 6.55
N VAL A 36 24.38 8.25 5.47
CA VAL A 36 25.60 8.93 5.04
C VAL A 36 25.50 9.32 3.58
N LEU A 37 26.18 10.39 3.22
CA LEU A 37 26.38 10.74 1.82
C LEU A 37 27.68 10.11 1.33
N VAL A 38 27.61 9.30 0.27
CA VAL A 38 28.78 8.59 -0.26
C VAL A 38 28.95 8.78 -1.77
N PRO A 39 30.20 8.75 -2.29
CA PRO A 39 30.46 8.78 -3.71
C PRO A 39 30.29 7.38 -4.31
N VAL A 40 29.43 7.25 -5.32
CA VAL A 40 29.28 6.04 -6.13
C VAL A 40 29.49 6.42 -7.60
N LYS A 41 30.61 5.99 -8.18
CA LYS A 41 31.08 6.43 -9.50
C LYS A 41 31.15 7.97 -9.57
N SER A 42 30.30 8.60 -10.40
CA SER A 42 30.21 10.06 -10.58
C SER A 42 29.03 10.71 -9.83
N ARG A 43 28.32 9.96 -8.98
CA ARG A 43 27.15 10.44 -8.24
C ARG A 43 27.44 10.47 -6.74
N LYS A 44 26.79 11.39 -6.04
CA LYS A 44 26.70 11.39 -4.57
C LYS A 44 25.34 10.81 -4.20
N ILE A 45 25.32 9.75 -3.41
CA ILE A 45 24.10 8.99 -3.11
C ILE A 45 24.00 8.81 -1.60
N THR A 46 22.78 8.81 -1.09
CA THR A 46 22.48 8.45 0.29
C THR A 46 22.68 6.95 0.49
N GLY A 47 23.54 6.59 1.43
CA GLY A 47 23.72 5.24 1.91
C GLY A 47 23.35 5.12 3.39
N TYR A 48 23.28 3.89 3.87
CA TYR A 48 22.92 3.54 5.24
C TYR A 48 24.05 2.73 5.87
N ILE A 49 24.58 3.17 7.01
CA ILE A 49 25.65 2.45 7.72
C ILE A 49 25.08 1.16 8.32
N THR A 50 25.69 0.02 7.98
CA THR A 50 25.28 -1.32 8.43
C THR A 50 26.31 -2.03 9.30
N ALA A 51 27.57 -1.59 9.27
CA ALA A 51 28.63 -2.05 10.15
C ALA A 51 29.72 -0.97 10.27
N ILE A 52 30.46 -1.00 11.38
CA ILE A 52 31.67 -0.21 11.62
C ILE A 52 32.81 -1.20 11.80
N LYS A 53 33.94 -0.94 11.14
CA LYS A 53 35.13 -1.80 11.10
C LYS A 53 36.37 -0.99 11.50
N LYS A 54 37.34 -1.67 12.11
CA LYS A 54 38.64 -1.08 12.48
C LYS A 54 39.73 -1.33 11.44
N ASP A 55 39.49 -2.26 10.53
CA ASP A 55 40.40 -2.70 9.48
C ASP A 55 39.62 -3.19 8.24
N THR A 56 40.34 -3.33 7.13
CA THR A 56 39.81 -3.82 5.85
C THR A 56 40.97 -4.23 4.95
N GLU A 57 40.79 -5.32 4.21
CA GLU A 57 41.75 -5.81 3.20
C GLU A 57 41.55 -5.14 1.83
N LEU A 58 40.52 -4.30 1.69
CA LEU A 58 40.16 -3.66 0.42
C LEU A 58 41.07 -2.46 0.11
N GLU A 59 41.56 -2.38 -1.13
CA GLU A 59 42.30 -1.24 -1.65
C GLU A 59 41.39 -0.23 -2.38
N GLY A 60 41.85 1.01 -2.59
CA GLY A 60 41.12 2.03 -3.35
C GLY A 60 39.86 2.57 -2.66
N ILE A 61 39.80 2.50 -1.33
CA ILE A 61 38.67 2.93 -0.53
C ILE A 61 38.49 4.44 -0.61
N ARG A 62 37.24 4.86 -0.83
CA ARG A 62 36.84 6.27 -0.82
C ARG A 62 36.33 6.66 0.56
N ASP A 63 36.36 7.96 0.85
CA ASP A 63 35.82 8.49 2.09
C ASP A 63 34.30 8.71 2.02
N ILE A 64 33.63 8.60 3.17
CA ILE A 64 32.27 9.16 3.31
C ILE A 64 32.34 10.70 3.22
N ILE A 65 31.29 11.32 2.67
CA ILE A 65 31.26 12.77 2.47
C ILE A 65 30.64 13.47 3.67
N ASP A 66 29.57 12.90 4.23
CA ASP A 66 28.80 13.54 5.31
C ASP A 66 27.92 12.51 6.05
N VAL A 67 27.53 12.82 7.28
CA VAL A 67 26.56 12.07 8.10
C VAL A 67 25.26 12.88 8.16
N LEU A 68 24.16 12.28 7.71
CA LEU A 68 22.91 13.02 7.45
C LEU A 68 21.92 13.00 8.62
N ASP A 69 22.19 12.21 9.66
CA ASP A 69 21.29 12.00 10.78
C ASP A 69 21.97 12.25 12.13
N ASP A 70 21.27 12.98 13.00
CA ASP A 70 21.70 13.21 14.38
C ASP A 70 21.68 11.90 15.19
N ALA A 71 20.66 11.07 14.96
CA ALA A 71 20.45 9.79 15.63
C ALA A 71 20.26 8.64 14.64
N PRO A 72 20.65 7.39 14.99
CA PRO A 72 20.35 6.22 14.17
C PRO A 72 18.86 6.05 13.90
N LEU A 73 18.50 5.75 12.65
CA LEU A 73 17.12 5.45 12.26
C LEU A 73 16.74 4.00 12.60
N PHE A 74 17.72 3.11 12.69
CA PHE A 74 17.52 1.71 13.05
C PHE A 74 18.66 1.21 13.92
N ASP A 75 18.38 0.19 14.73
CA ASP A 75 19.36 -0.51 15.54
C ASP A 75 19.75 -1.86 14.91
N GLN A 76 20.59 -2.63 15.61
CA GLN A 76 21.02 -3.94 15.11
C GLN A 76 19.87 -4.95 14.99
N LYS A 77 18.87 -4.87 15.88
CA LYS A 77 17.67 -5.72 15.81
C LYS A 77 16.89 -5.40 14.52
N ARG A 78 16.57 -4.14 14.24
CA ARG A 78 15.92 -3.73 12.99
C ARG A 78 16.77 -4.06 11.76
N LEU A 79 18.09 -3.93 11.82
CA LEU A 79 18.97 -4.36 10.73
C LEU A 79 18.85 -5.87 10.44
N SER A 80 18.70 -6.71 11.47
CA SER A 80 18.45 -8.14 11.28
C SER A 80 17.12 -8.41 10.58
N PHE A 81 16.07 -7.64 10.88
CA PHE A 81 14.80 -7.69 10.15
C PHE A 81 14.97 -7.29 8.68
N TYR A 82 15.72 -6.22 8.37
CA TYR A 82 15.98 -5.82 6.99
C TYR A 82 16.79 -6.87 6.22
N ARG A 83 17.79 -7.49 6.86
CA ARG A 83 18.54 -8.62 6.28
C ARG A 83 17.65 -9.82 6.00
N TRP A 84 16.76 -10.17 6.94
CA TRP A 84 15.77 -11.22 6.71
C TRP A 84 14.87 -10.90 5.52
N LEU A 85 14.34 -9.67 5.43
CA LEU A 85 13.44 -9.26 4.35
C LEU A 85 14.17 -9.27 3.00
N SER A 86 15.40 -8.75 2.94
CA SER A 86 16.28 -8.79 1.77
C SER A 86 16.52 -10.22 1.28
N SER A 87 16.90 -11.12 2.19
CA SER A 87 17.14 -12.54 1.89
C SER A 87 15.88 -13.28 1.47
N TYR A 88 14.76 -13.04 2.17
CA TYR A 88 13.50 -13.74 1.94
C TYR A 88 12.87 -13.36 0.60
N TYR A 89 12.87 -12.07 0.25
CA TYR A 89 12.27 -11.55 -0.97
C TYR A 89 13.24 -11.38 -2.14
N PHE A 90 14.52 -11.74 -1.97
CA PHE A 90 15.58 -11.65 -2.99
C PHE A 90 15.87 -10.24 -3.50
N VAL A 91 15.69 -9.25 -2.62
CA VAL A 91 15.85 -7.82 -2.93
C VAL A 91 17.14 -7.29 -2.28
N PRO A 92 17.93 -6.46 -2.97
CA PRO A 92 19.11 -5.79 -2.40
C PRO A 92 18.82 -5.13 -1.05
N LEU A 93 19.72 -5.30 -0.08
CA LEU A 93 19.53 -4.79 1.28
C LEU A 93 19.34 -3.26 1.30
N GLY A 94 20.03 -2.53 0.43
CA GLY A 94 19.88 -1.07 0.33
C GLY A 94 18.50 -0.62 -0.16
N GLU A 95 17.84 -1.37 -1.05
CA GLU A 95 16.45 -1.12 -1.47
C GLU A 95 15.45 -1.43 -0.34
N VAL A 96 15.78 -2.37 0.54
CA VAL A 96 14.95 -2.70 1.70
C VAL A 96 15.07 -1.64 2.78
N ILE A 97 16.29 -1.25 3.14
CA ILE A 97 16.54 -0.26 4.19
C ILE A 97 15.96 1.10 3.78
N SER A 98 15.99 1.46 2.49
CA SER A 98 15.43 2.74 2.03
C SER A 98 13.94 2.91 2.30
N LEU A 99 13.19 1.82 2.52
CA LEU A 99 11.78 1.88 2.96
C LEU A 99 11.58 2.60 4.30
N ILE A 100 12.62 2.76 5.12
CA ILE A 100 12.58 3.47 6.40
C ILE A 100 12.30 4.97 6.23
N SER A 101 12.64 5.53 5.07
CA SER A 101 12.55 6.96 4.78
C SER A 101 11.59 7.22 3.61
N PRO A 102 10.74 8.26 3.66
CA PRO A 102 9.99 8.66 2.48
C PRO A 102 10.96 9.19 1.40
N PRO A 103 10.64 9.08 0.10
CA PRO A 103 11.50 9.63 -0.97
C PRO A 103 11.80 11.13 -0.87
N SER A 104 10.98 11.87 -0.09
CA SER A 104 11.20 13.28 0.23
C SER A 104 12.30 13.52 1.25
N ALA A 105 12.60 12.54 2.11
CA ALA A 105 13.65 12.62 3.12
C ALA A 105 15.04 12.28 2.56
N GLU A 106 15.13 11.69 1.36
CA GLU A 106 16.41 11.40 0.72
C GLU A 106 16.95 12.65 -0.01
N PRO A 107 18.18 13.10 0.30
CA PRO A 107 18.85 14.13 -0.49
C PRO A 107 18.90 13.74 -1.97
N LYS A 108 18.21 14.51 -2.82
CA LYS A 108 18.26 14.30 -4.27
C LYS A 108 19.51 14.99 -4.81
N SER A 109 20.49 14.20 -5.22
CA SER A 109 21.62 14.72 -5.99
C SER A 109 21.15 15.14 -7.38
N PHE A 110 21.48 16.35 -7.79
CA PHE A 110 21.23 16.81 -9.15
C PHE A 110 22.48 17.47 -9.71
N ARG A 111 22.66 17.31 -11.02
CA ARG A 111 23.76 17.93 -11.76
C ARG A 111 23.42 19.39 -11.99
N HIS A 112 24.27 20.26 -11.47
CA HIS A 112 24.16 21.70 -11.56
C HIS A 112 25.30 22.20 -12.45
N ILE A 113 24.93 22.87 -13.53
CA ILE A 113 25.86 23.42 -14.50
C ILE A 113 26.16 24.85 -14.10
N LEU A 114 27.44 25.20 -14.02
CA LEU A 114 27.95 26.53 -13.71
C LEU A 114 28.86 27.00 -14.83
N LEU A 115 28.85 28.30 -15.12
CA LEU A 115 29.84 28.92 -15.99
C LEU A 115 31.19 28.97 -15.29
N THR A 116 32.24 28.53 -15.98
CA THR A 116 33.63 28.82 -15.58
C THR A 116 33.98 30.27 -15.91
N GLU A 117 35.16 30.74 -15.51
CA GLU A 117 35.63 32.07 -15.90
C GLU A 117 35.77 32.20 -17.42
N GLU A 118 36.28 31.17 -18.09
CA GLU A 118 36.33 31.09 -19.55
C GLU A 118 34.94 31.10 -20.18
N GLY A 119 33.97 30.38 -19.60
CA GLY A 119 32.58 30.41 -20.04
C GLY A 119 31.94 31.80 -19.97
N ARG A 120 32.24 32.56 -18.93
CA ARG A 120 31.77 33.95 -18.79
C ARG A 120 32.41 34.88 -19.81
N ARG A 121 33.69 34.68 -20.10
CA ARG A 121 34.41 35.44 -21.15
C ARG A 121 33.83 35.12 -22.54
N TYR A 122 33.67 33.83 -22.84
CA TYR A 122 33.10 33.36 -24.11
C TYR A 122 31.65 33.83 -24.31
N LEU A 123 30.85 33.95 -23.24
CA LEU A 123 29.51 34.50 -23.34
C LEU A 123 29.51 35.94 -23.87
N LYS A 124 30.52 36.75 -23.54
CA LYS A 124 30.68 38.12 -24.02
C LYS A 124 31.30 38.17 -25.42
N GLU A 125 32.39 37.43 -25.62
CA GLU A 125 33.31 37.61 -26.76
C GLU A 125 33.19 36.52 -27.84
N GLY A 126 32.49 35.42 -27.57
CA GLY A 126 32.41 34.27 -28.47
C GLY A 126 31.68 34.57 -29.79
N THR A 127 31.85 33.70 -30.78
CA THR A 127 31.25 33.86 -32.12
C THR A 127 30.15 32.83 -32.42
N GLU A 128 30.08 31.72 -31.67
CA GLU A 128 29.07 30.68 -31.87
C GLU A 128 27.76 31.00 -31.11
N GLU A 129 26.72 31.41 -31.85
CA GLU A 129 25.42 31.81 -31.28
C GLU A 129 24.74 30.69 -30.47
N ALA A 130 24.82 29.44 -30.96
CA ALA A 130 24.26 28.28 -30.27
C ALA A 130 24.96 27.98 -28.93
N VAL A 131 26.24 28.35 -28.79
CA VAL A 131 26.98 28.22 -27.54
C VAL A 131 26.59 29.34 -26.58
N LYS A 132 26.52 30.59 -27.06
CA LYS A 132 26.09 31.74 -26.25
C LYS A 132 24.69 31.54 -25.67
N GLU A 133 23.74 31.04 -26.46
CA GLU A 133 22.37 30.74 -26.00
C GLU A 133 22.36 29.76 -24.81
N VAL A 134 23.15 28.68 -24.88
CA VAL A 134 23.27 27.72 -23.77
C VAL A 134 23.93 28.36 -22.55
N LEU A 135 25.01 29.11 -22.73
CA LEU A 135 25.71 29.79 -21.64
C LEU A 135 24.84 30.86 -20.96
N LEU A 136 24.03 31.59 -21.75
CA LEU A 136 23.06 32.58 -21.26
C LEU A 136 21.96 31.92 -20.42
N GLU A 137 21.45 30.77 -20.89
CA GLU A 137 20.42 30.00 -20.20
C GLU A 137 20.92 29.37 -18.89
N VAL A 138 22.21 28.98 -18.83
CA VAL A 138 22.88 28.55 -17.58
C VAL A 138 22.98 29.71 -16.59
N GLY A 139 23.36 30.90 -17.06
CA GLY A 139 23.43 32.12 -16.26
C GLY A 139 24.48 32.10 -15.14
N THR A 140 24.61 33.21 -14.43
CA THR A 140 25.64 33.41 -13.38
C THR A 140 25.41 32.59 -12.11
N ARG A 141 24.13 32.29 -11.80
CA ARG A 141 23.74 31.45 -10.65
C ARG A 141 23.84 29.94 -10.96
N GLY A 142 24.05 29.58 -12.22
CA GLY A 142 23.98 28.20 -12.72
C GLY A 142 22.57 27.64 -12.75
N LYS A 143 22.42 26.45 -13.35
CA LYS A 143 21.12 25.81 -13.55
C LYS A 143 21.23 24.29 -13.46
N SER A 144 20.17 23.63 -12.98
CA SER A 144 20.13 22.16 -13.04
C SER A 144 20.06 21.67 -14.49
N LEU A 145 20.75 20.57 -14.81
CA LEU A 145 20.72 19.98 -16.16
C LEU A 145 19.29 19.69 -16.63
N ALA A 146 18.41 19.24 -15.75
CA ALA A 146 17.00 18.99 -16.07
C ALA A 146 16.24 20.28 -16.43
N ALA A 147 16.49 21.38 -15.72
CA ALA A 147 15.89 22.68 -16.02
C ALA A 147 16.44 23.27 -17.32
N LEU A 148 17.75 23.14 -17.56
CA LEU A 148 18.41 23.55 -18.81
C LEU A 148 17.83 22.79 -20.02
N LEU A 149 17.70 21.46 -19.92
CA LEU A 149 17.09 20.63 -20.96
C LEU A 149 15.61 20.96 -21.19
N LYS A 150 14.88 21.36 -20.15
CA LYS A 150 13.47 21.77 -20.25
C LYS A 150 13.31 23.12 -20.94
N ALA A 151 14.22 24.06 -20.67
CA ALA A 151 14.21 25.38 -21.30
C ALA A 151 14.60 25.31 -22.79
N LEU A 152 15.56 24.45 -23.14
CA LEU A 152 16.08 24.29 -24.50
C LEU A 152 15.33 23.20 -25.31
N LYS A 153 14.04 23.00 -25.00
CA LYS A 153 13.19 21.86 -25.40
C LYS A 153 13.11 21.59 -26.92
N HIS A 154 13.53 22.52 -27.77
CA HIS A 154 13.41 22.45 -29.23
C HIS A 154 14.64 21.86 -29.96
N LYS A 155 15.73 21.48 -29.26
CA LYS A 155 16.98 21.05 -29.93
C LYS A 155 17.37 19.61 -29.56
N ARG A 156 17.45 18.72 -30.56
CA ARG A 156 17.75 17.27 -30.40
C ARG A 156 19.16 16.94 -29.87
N THR A 157 20.03 17.94 -29.69
CA THR A 157 21.48 17.78 -29.43
C THR A 157 21.99 18.55 -28.20
N VAL A 158 21.12 18.96 -27.26
CA VAL A 158 21.56 19.71 -26.07
C VAL A 158 22.53 18.91 -25.18
N ARG A 159 22.35 17.58 -25.06
CA ARG A 159 23.27 16.73 -24.26
C ARG A 159 24.68 16.66 -24.83
N SER A 160 24.83 16.47 -26.14
CA SER A 160 26.14 16.43 -26.80
C SER A 160 26.83 17.79 -26.77
N LEU A 161 26.06 18.88 -26.83
CA LEU A 161 26.58 20.23 -26.72
C LEU A 161 27.07 20.54 -25.30
N VAL A 162 26.34 20.12 -24.26
CA VAL A 162 26.79 20.25 -22.86
C VAL A 162 28.09 19.49 -22.62
N GLU A 163 28.25 18.27 -23.13
CA GLU A 163 29.55 17.54 -23.00
C GLU A 163 30.68 18.27 -23.74
N ARG A 164 30.44 18.77 -24.97
CA ARG A 164 31.44 19.54 -25.73
C ARG A 164 31.85 20.83 -25.03
N LEU A 165 30.90 21.55 -24.41
CA LEU A 165 31.18 22.78 -23.67
C LEU A 165 31.99 22.51 -22.39
N LYS A 166 31.79 21.34 -21.79
CA LYS A 166 32.56 20.87 -20.64
C LYS A 166 33.99 20.49 -21.03
N GLU A 167 34.17 19.79 -22.15
CA GLU A 167 35.50 19.49 -22.72
C GLU A 167 36.28 20.76 -23.08
N ARG A 168 35.58 21.79 -23.58
CA ARG A 168 36.15 23.12 -23.86
C ARG A 168 36.39 23.98 -22.61
N GLY A 169 36.13 23.47 -21.41
CA GLY A 169 36.33 24.22 -20.16
C GLY A 169 35.36 25.38 -19.92
N LEU A 170 34.34 25.59 -20.77
CA LEU A 170 33.40 26.72 -20.68
C LEU A 170 32.34 26.55 -19.60
N ILE A 171 32.04 25.32 -19.23
CA ILE A 171 31.11 25.00 -18.14
C ILE A 171 31.73 23.96 -17.22
N LYS A 172 31.42 24.07 -15.92
CA LYS A 172 31.72 23.04 -14.93
C LYS A 172 30.44 22.42 -14.42
N GLU A 173 30.51 21.14 -14.13
CA GLU A 173 29.41 20.37 -13.58
C GLU A 173 29.67 20.11 -12.10
N GLU A 174 28.80 20.62 -11.24
CA GLU A 174 28.81 20.34 -9.81
C GLU A 174 27.60 19.50 -9.43
N VAL A 175 27.80 18.48 -8.60
CA VAL A 175 26.68 17.74 -8.01
C VAL A 175 26.22 18.49 -6.76
N ARG A 176 25.02 19.09 -6.82
CA ARG A 176 24.37 19.73 -5.67
C ARG A 176 23.32 18.79 -5.07
N LEU A 177 23.07 18.92 -3.77
CA LEU A 177 22.02 18.19 -3.07
C LEU A 177 20.80 19.09 -2.90
N LYS A 178 19.62 18.55 -3.17
CA LYS A 178 18.35 19.16 -2.80
C LYS A 178 17.72 18.31 -1.71
N THR A 179 17.62 18.86 -0.51
CA THR A 179 16.81 18.31 0.58
C THR A 179 15.51 19.11 0.69
N LEU A 180 14.40 18.43 0.96
CA LEU A 180 13.22 19.11 1.47
C LEU A 180 13.58 19.62 2.86
N LYS A 181 13.45 20.93 3.04
CA LYS A 181 13.61 21.56 4.35
C LYS A 181 12.25 21.64 5.03
N GLU A 182 12.26 21.55 6.35
CA GLU A 182 11.11 21.88 7.17
C GLU A 182 10.55 23.24 6.76
N ARG A 183 9.22 23.33 6.68
CA ARG A 183 8.57 24.60 6.42
C ARG A 183 8.68 25.43 7.70
N LYS A 184 9.43 26.50 7.64
CA LYS A 184 9.39 27.53 8.67
C LYS A 184 8.21 28.45 8.41
N GLU A 185 7.48 28.79 9.46
CA GLU A 185 6.48 29.84 9.46
C GLU A 185 6.84 30.86 10.51
N LEU A 186 6.60 32.12 10.16
CA LEU A 186 6.68 33.23 11.08
C LEU A 186 5.40 33.24 11.91
N ILE A 187 5.53 33.13 13.22
CA ILE A 187 4.46 33.46 14.16
C ILE A 187 4.72 34.85 14.73
N VAL A 188 3.65 35.59 14.92
CA VAL A 188 3.62 36.98 15.38
C VAL A 188 2.76 37.03 16.64
N ARG A 189 3.25 37.70 17.69
CA ARG A 189 2.51 37.95 18.92
C ARG A 189 2.50 39.44 19.21
N LEU A 190 1.40 39.94 19.75
CA LEU A 190 1.36 41.31 20.27
C LEU A 190 2.25 41.44 21.50
N LYS A 191 3.25 42.32 21.44
CA LYS A 191 4.12 42.64 22.59
C LYS A 191 3.53 43.79 23.41
N GLY A 192 3.01 44.80 22.71
CA GLY A 192 2.38 45.97 23.32
C GLY A 192 1.53 46.71 22.30
N TRP A 193 0.49 47.40 22.76
CA TRP A 193 -0.34 48.22 21.88
C TRP A 193 0.38 49.51 21.51
N VAL A 194 0.43 49.85 20.22
CA VAL A 194 1.01 51.10 19.72
C VAL A 194 -0.01 51.78 18.82
N ASP A 195 -0.19 53.08 19.01
CA ASP A 195 -1.07 53.86 18.15
C ASP A 195 -0.45 54.03 16.76
N VAL A 196 -1.17 53.52 15.77
CA VAL A 196 -0.80 53.60 14.36
C VAL A 196 -1.60 54.70 13.67
N HIS A 197 -0.97 55.38 12.71
CA HIS A 197 -1.61 56.46 11.98
C HIS A 197 -2.95 55.99 11.34
N PRO A 198 -4.02 56.79 11.34
CA PRO A 198 -5.35 56.36 10.85
C PRO A 198 -5.38 55.79 9.42
N ARG A 199 -4.44 56.21 8.57
CA ARG A 199 -4.26 55.72 7.20
C ARG A 199 -3.51 54.38 7.10
N ALA A 200 -2.86 53.91 8.17
CA ALA A 200 -2.15 52.64 8.22
C ALA A 200 -3.09 51.46 8.53
N VAL A 201 -4.12 51.31 7.70
CA VAL A 201 -5.23 50.36 7.91
C VAL A 201 -4.76 48.92 8.08
N ALA A 202 -3.71 48.51 7.35
CA ALA A 202 -3.13 47.17 7.46
C ALA A 202 -2.43 46.92 8.80
N GLN A 203 -1.72 47.92 9.35
CA GLN A 203 -1.06 47.80 10.67
C GLN A 203 -2.10 47.69 11.78
N ARG A 204 -3.15 48.52 11.71
CA ARG A 204 -4.24 48.51 12.69
C ARG A 204 -4.99 47.17 12.71
N ARG A 205 -5.35 46.65 11.54
CA ARG A 205 -6.00 45.32 11.41
C ARG A 205 -5.16 44.19 11.98
N VAL A 206 -3.84 44.22 11.76
CA VAL A 206 -2.93 43.21 12.32
C VAL A 206 -2.88 43.32 13.86
N LEU A 207 -2.80 44.53 14.43
CA LEU A 207 -2.83 44.73 15.88
C LEU A 207 -4.16 44.30 16.52
N GLU A 208 -5.29 44.63 15.90
CA GLU A 208 -6.63 44.24 16.34
C GLU A 208 -6.78 42.70 16.31
N CYS A 209 -6.41 42.05 15.21
CA CYS A 209 -6.42 40.59 15.08
C CYS A 209 -5.53 39.90 16.13
N LEU A 210 -4.31 40.41 16.36
CA LEU A 210 -3.40 39.88 17.37
C LEU A 210 -3.93 40.08 18.80
N LYS A 211 -4.62 41.20 19.06
CA LYS A 211 -5.25 41.50 20.35
C LYS A 211 -6.44 40.59 20.63
N GLU A 212 -7.29 40.34 19.62
CA GLU A 212 -8.46 39.47 19.73
C GLU A 212 -8.09 37.99 19.94
N ARG A 213 -7.11 37.48 19.17
CA ARG A 213 -6.70 36.07 19.27
C ARG A 213 -5.92 35.78 20.55
N GLY A 214 -5.06 36.71 20.97
CA GLY A 214 -4.14 36.52 22.08
C GLY A 214 -3.04 35.48 21.78
N GLY A 215 -1.85 35.67 22.35
CA GLY A 215 -0.73 34.76 22.13
C GLY A 215 -0.12 34.83 20.73
N TRP A 216 0.47 33.73 20.27
CA TRP A 216 1.18 33.64 18.99
C TRP A 216 0.25 33.25 17.86
N VAL A 217 0.23 34.03 16.78
CA VAL A 217 -0.61 33.83 15.59
C VAL A 217 0.27 33.62 14.36
N SER A 218 -0.11 32.73 13.45
CA SER A 218 0.68 32.47 12.24
C SER A 218 0.57 33.66 11.25
N ALA A 219 1.69 34.00 10.59
CA ALA A 219 1.68 34.99 9.51
C ALA A 219 0.80 34.56 8.33
N GLY A 220 0.58 33.25 8.14
CA GLY A 220 -0.36 32.71 7.17
C GLY A 220 -1.82 32.96 7.54
N GLU A 221 -2.18 32.83 8.82
CA GLU A 221 -3.51 33.17 9.35
C GLU A 221 -3.78 34.68 9.26
N LEU A 222 -2.82 35.49 9.70
CA LEU A 222 -2.87 36.95 9.55
C LEU A 222 -3.06 37.35 8.08
N LYS A 223 -2.42 36.63 7.15
CA LYS A 223 -2.59 36.89 5.72
C LYS A 223 -4.01 36.58 5.22
N LYS A 224 -4.64 35.52 5.72
CA LYS A 224 -6.01 35.13 5.32
C LYS A 224 -7.03 36.17 5.77
N GLU A 225 -6.87 36.71 6.98
CA GLU A 225 -7.83 37.65 7.57
C GLU A 225 -7.53 39.10 7.18
N CYS A 226 -6.26 39.51 7.22
CA CYS A 226 -5.86 40.90 7.03
C CYS A 226 -5.33 41.22 5.63
N GLY A 227 -5.14 40.24 4.74
CA GLY A 227 -4.60 40.43 3.38
C GLY A 227 -3.07 40.41 3.34
N ASN A 228 -2.42 41.24 2.52
CA ASN A 228 -0.95 41.27 2.49
C ASN A 228 -0.38 41.90 3.76
N VAL A 229 0.08 41.07 4.71
CA VAL A 229 0.55 41.50 6.04
C VAL A 229 2.06 41.71 6.13
N ARG A 230 2.84 41.44 5.08
CA ARG A 230 4.31 41.42 5.16
C ARG A 230 4.88 42.78 5.59
N ASP A 231 4.49 43.84 4.89
CA ASP A 231 5.01 45.19 5.13
C ASP A 231 4.45 45.77 6.44
N ALA A 232 3.21 45.41 6.79
CA ALA A 232 2.59 45.79 8.05
C ALA A 232 3.29 45.15 9.26
N VAL A 233 3.60 43.86 9.19
CA VAL A 233 4.34 43.15 10.26
C VAL A 233 5.75 43.70 10.38
N SER A 234 6.48 43.93 9.27
CA SER A 234 7.81 44.57 9.31
C SER A 234 7.80 45.93 10.00
N ALA A 235 6.85 46.80 9.64
CA ALA A 235 6.73 48.13 10.25
C ALA A 235 6.32 48.08 11.74
N LEU A 236 5.56 47.06 12.15
CA LEU A 236 5.20 46.86 13.56
C LEU A 236 6.35 46.28 14.39
N ILE A 237 7.26 45.51 13.77
CA ILE A 237 8.51 45.06 14.41
C ILE A 237 9.42 46.26 14.68
N GLU A 238 9.59 47.17 13.70
CA GLU A 238 10.38 48.40 13.86
C GLU A 238 9.85 49.30 14.98
N LYS A 239 8.55 49.26 15.24
CA LYS A 239 7.86 49.99 16.32
C LYS A 239 7.83 49.24 17.66
N ASP A 240 8.49 48.09 17.76
CA ASP A 240 8.50 47.20 18.94
C ASP A 240 7.08 46.78 19.43
N ALA A 241 6.07 46.84 18.55
CA ALA A 241 4.68 46.53 18.88
C ALA A 241 4.40 45.02 18.86
N VAL A 242 5.14 44.27 18.04
CA VAL A 242 4.96 42.84 17.85
C VAL A 242 6.28 42.08 18.00
N GLU A 243 6.21 40.90 18.56
CA GLU A 243 7.32 39.95 18.63
C GLU A 243 7.14 38.90 17.53
N VAL A 244 8.24 38.54 16.85
CA VAL A 244 8.23 37.50 15.81
C VAL A 244 9.18 36.36 16.13
N LYS A 245 8.72 35.15 15.88
CA LYS A 245 9.53 33.93 16.03
C LYS A 245 9.36 33.05 14.80
N GLU A 246 10.46 32.48 14.33
CA GLU A 246 10.39 31.38 13.36
C GLU A 246 10.08 30.10 14.11
N VAL A 247 8.97 29.45 13.76
CA VAL A 247 8.64 28.10 14.22
C VAL A 247 8.53 27.15 13.04
N VAL A 248 8.83 25.88 13.30
CA VAL A 248 8.55 24.84 12.31
C VAL A 248 7.03 24.69 12.21
N SER A 249 6.50 25.03 11.04
CA SER A 249 5.09 24.85 10.72
C SER A 249 4.86 23.45 10.21
N ILE A 250 4.29 22.63 11.09
CA ILE A 250 3.93 21.25 10.79
C ILE A 250 2.64 21.31 9.97
N ARG A 251 2.69 20.76 8.76
CA ARG A 251 1.48 20.48 8.00
C ARG A 251 0.82 19.26 8.61
N ASP A 252 0.05 19.47 9.68
CA ASP A 252 -0.63 18.37 10.35
C ASP A 252 -1.91 18.01 9.57
N PRO A 253 -2.00 16.81 8.97
CA PRO A 253 -3.20 16.37 8.25
C PRO A 253 -4.43 16.18 9.16
N LEU A 254 -4.30 16.40 10.47
CA LEU A 254 -5.29 16.10 11.49
C LEU A 254 -5.90 17.34 12.17
N SER A 255 -5.61 18.56 11.72
CA SER A 255 -6.12 19.78 12.35
C SER A 255 -7.64 19.88 12.40
N ASP A 256 -8.33 19.20 11.47
CA ASP A 256 -9.76 19.39 11.21
C ASP A 256 -10.62 18.16 11.60
N THR A 257 -10.08 17.17 12.34
CA THR A 257 -10.87 15.98 12.72
C THR A 257 -11.74 16.22 13.95
N ASP A 258 -13.07 16.15 13.79
CA ASP A 258 -14.02 16.26 14.89
C ASP A 258 -13.83 15.15 15.95
N PRO A 259 -13.81 15.48 17.25
CA PRO A 259 -13.68 14.51 18.31
C PRO A 259 -14.97 13.69 18.45
N TYR A 260 -14.87 12.37 18.25
CA TYR A 260 -15.95 11.43 18.58
C TYR A 260 -15.58 10.66 19.85
N GLY A 261 -16.28 10.93 20.96
CA GLY A 261 -15.98 10.31 22.25
C GLY A 261 -17.23 9.97 23.05
N SER A 262 -17.52 8.67 23.18
CA SER A 262 -18.18 8.14 24.38
C SER A 262 -17.35 6.97 24.90
N GLU A 263 -17.14 6.91 26.21
CA GLU A 263 -16.51 5.75 26.83
C GLU A 263 -17.44 4.53 26.73
N VAL A 264 -16.97 3.49 26.05
CA VAL A 264 -17.72 2.24 25.88
C VAL A 264 -17.15 1.20 26.82
N THR A 265 -18.01 0.61 27.66
CA THR A 265 -17.64 -0.50 28.53
C THR A 265 -17.44 -1.77 27.68
N PRO A 266 -16.28 -2.47 27.80
CA PRO A 266 -16.04 -3.70 27.06
C PRO A 266 -17.02 -4.82 27.45
N THR A 267 -17.41 -5.66 26.49
CA THR A 267 -18.10 -6.93 26.76
C THR A 267 -17.17 -7.95 27.44
N VAL A 268 -17.71 -9.06 27.95
CA VAL A 268 -16.92 -10.15 28.55
C VAL A 268 -15.87 -10.70 27.58
N GLU A 269 -16.27 -10.96 26.33
CA GLU A 269 -15.38 -11.44 25.25
C GLU A 269 -14.26 -10.43 24.96
N GLN A 270 -14.62 -9.14 24.86
CA GLN A 270 -13.65 -8.06 24.63
C GLN A 270 -12.70 -7.89 25.80
N LYS A 271 -13.19 -7.97 27.04
CA LYS A 271 -12.36 -7.87 28.25
C LYS A 271 -11.35 -9.01 28.32
N HIS A 272 -11.80 -10.25 28.07
CA HIS A 272 -10.91 -11.40 27.98
C HIS A 272 -9.82 -11.21 26.92
N ALA A 273 -10.19 -10.77 25.70
CA ALA A 273 -9.23 -10.48 24.64
C ALA A 273 -8.22 -9.39 25.04
N ILE A 274 -8.70 -8.31 25.66
CA ILE A 274 -7.84 -7.23 26.17
C ILE A 274 -6.85 -7.79 27.19
N ASP A 275 -7.32 -8.53 28.19
CA ASP A 275 -6.48 -9.04 29.29
C ASP A 275 -5.43 -10.04 28.79
N GLU A 276 -5.76 -10.90 27.83
CA GLU A 276 -4.77 -11.77 27.17
C GLU A 276 -3.71 -10.99 26.39
N ILE A 277 -4.11 -9.91 25.70
CA ILE A 277 -3.16 -9.02 25.02
C ILE A 277 -2.27 -8.30 26.04
N LYS A 278 -2.79 -7.88 27.20
CA LYS A 278 -1.98 -7.27 28.28
C LYS A 278 -0.86 -8.21 28.74
N LYS A 279 -1.20 -9.48 29.01
CA LYS A 279 -0.21 -10.52 29.33
C LYS A 279 0.82 -10.69 28.21
N GLY A 280 0.41 -10.52 26.96
CA GLY A 280 1.31 -10.53 25.80
C GLY A 280 2.32 -9.38 25.83
N LEU A 281 1.86 -8.16 26.16
CA LEU A 281 2.71 -6.97 26.25
C LEU A 281 3.83 -7.11 27.28
N ASP A 282 3.58 -7.86 28.36
CA ASP A 282 4.56 -8.15 29.41
C ASP A 282 5.55 -9.24 28.99
N ARG A 283 5.09 -10.28 28.26
CA ARG A 283 5.93 -11.38 27.76
C ARG A 283 6.81 -11.02 26.57
N GLY A 284 6.45 -9.99 25.80
CA GLY A 284 7.14 -9.58 24.59
C GLY A 284 6.49 -10.13 23.31
N PHE A 285 7.22 -10.95 22.54
CA PHE A 285 6.67 -11.49 21.28
C PHE A 285 5.50 -12.44 21.53
N SER A 286 4.29 -11.94 21.30
CA SER A 286 3.03 -12.66 21.50
C SER A 286 2.11 -12.36 20.31
N PRO A 287 1.99 -13.28 19.34
CA PRO A 287 1.09 -13.08 18.19
C PRO A 287 -0.31 -13.61 18.49
N TYR A 288 -1.32 -12.78 18.23
CA TYR A 288 -2.73 -13.12 18.43
C TYR A 288 -3.52 -12.96 17.13
N LEU A 289 -4.50 -13.84 16.95
CA LEU A 289 -5.60 -13.64 16.01
C LEU A 289 -6.83 -13.17 16.79
N LEU A 290 -7.22 -11.90 16.61
CA LEU A 290 -8.50 -11.40 17.08
C LEU A 290 -9.57 -11.63 16.01
N TRP A 291 -10.26 -12.77 16.13
CA TRP A 291 -11.32 -13.17 15.23
C TRP A 291 -12.67 -12.72 15.79
N GLY A 292 -13.26 -11.71 15.17
CA GLY A 292 -14.52 -11.16 15.64
C GLY A 292 -15.46 -10.79 14.52
N VAL A 293 -16.72 -11.26 14.59
CA VAL A 293 -17.75 -10.99 13.57
C VAL A 293 -17.90 -9.49 13.30
N THR A 294 -18.36 -9.12 12.11
CA THR A 294 -18.56 -7.72 11.76
C THR A 294 -19.48 -7.03 12.78
N GLY A 295 -19.01 -5.96 13.43
CA GLY A 295 -19.76 -5.27 14.49
C GLY A 295 -19.55 -5.82 15.91
N SER A 296 -18.63 -6.79 16.11
CA SER A 296 -18.23 -7.29 17.45
C SER A 296 -17.39 -6.34 18.29
N GLY A 297 -16.98 -5.20 17.72
CA GLY A 297 -16.22 -4.17 18.45
C GLY A 297 -14.71 -4.42 18.57
N LYS A 298 -14.09 -5.13 17.59
CA LYS A 298 -12.63 -5.30 17.50
C LYS A 298 -11.84 -4.01 17.72
N THR A 299 -12.32 -2.89 17.17
CA THR A 299 -11.70 -1.57 17.34
C THR A 299 -11.53 -1.17 18.81
N LEU A 300 -12.49 -1.48 19.68
CA LEU A 300 -12.37 -1.18 21.12
C LEU A 300 -11.21 -1.96 21.75
N VAL A 301 -11.06 -3.23 21.39
CA VAL A 301 -9.95 -4.08 21.85
C VAL A 301 -8.60 -3.49 21.40
N TYR A 302 -8.50 -3.07 20.13
CA TYR A 302 -7.28 -2.41 19.61
C TYR A 302 -6.93 -1.15 20.40
N LEU A 303 -7.90 -0.25 20.60
CA LEU A 303 -7.68 1.02 21.31
C LEU A 303 -7.22 0.78 22.75
N LYS A 304 -7.85 -0.17 23.45
CA LYS A 304 -7.47 -0.54 24.82
C LYS A 304 -6.10 -1.21 24.89
N ALA A 305 -5.76 -2.05 23.91
CA ALA A 305 -4.43 -2.65 23.81
C ALA A 305 -3.33 -1.61 23.54
N ILE A 306 -3.59 -0.62 22.67
CA ILE A 306 -2.68 0.50 22.43
C ILE A 306 -2.49 1.32 23.70
N GLU A 307 -3.59 1.71 24.35
CA GLU A 307 -3.56 2.45 25.62
C GLU A 307 -2.69 1.74 26.67
N GLU A 308 -2.83 0.42 26.79
CA GLU A 308 -2.08 -0.38 27.73
C GLU A 308 -0.57 -0.49 27.39
N ALA A 309 -0.23 -0.52 26.10
CA ALA A 309 1.15 -0.48 25.64
C ALA A 309 1.80 0.88 25.96
N LEU A 310 1.07 1.99 25.72
CA LEU A 310 1.53 3.34 26.04
C LEU A 310 1.77 3.53 27.54
N LYS A 311 0.91 2.98 28.40
CA LYS A 311 1.10 2.99 29.87
C LYS A 311 2.39 2.31 30.32
N ARG A 312 2.90 1.36 29.54
CA ARG A 312 4.20 0.69 29.77
C ARG A 312 5.39 1.42 29.16
N GLY A 313 5.19 2.65 28.68
CA GLY A 313 6.20 3.42 27.96
C GLY A 313 6.51 2.88 26.56
N LYS A 314 5.78 1.88 26.06
CA LYS A 314 5.99 1.31 24.73
C LYS A 314 5.20 2.07 23.67
N ARG A 315 5.58 1.96 22.41
CA ARG A 315 4.92 2.61 21.26
C ARG A 315 4.08 1.63 20.46
N ALA A 316 3.13 2.16 19.69
CA ALA A 316 2.18 1.35 18.93
C ALA A 316 2.21 1.66 17.44
N LEU A 317 2.18 0.61 16.62
CA LEU A 317 1.95 0.69 15.18
C LEU A 317 0.58 0.08 14.88
N PHE A 318 -0.28 0.84 14.21
CA PHE A 318 -1.59 0.40 13.77
C PHE A 318 -1.68 0.44 12.25
N LEU A 319 -1.59 -0.74 11.64
CA LEU A 319 -1.76 -0.96 10.21
C LEU A 319 -3.24 -1.17 9.86
N VAL A 320 -3.69 -0.44 8.84
CA VAL A 320 -4.99 -0.60 8.19
C VAL A 320 -4.80 -0.76 6.68
N PRO A 321 -5.72 -1.42 5.96
CA PRO A 321 -5.47 -1.77 4.57
C PRO A 321 -5.52 -0.59 3.60
N GLU A 322 -6.36 0.43 3.86
CA GLU A 322 -6.56 1.57 2.95
C GLU A 322 -6.75 2.89 3.71
N ILE A 323 -6.50 4.01 3.02
CA ILE A 323 -6.58 5.37 3.60
C ILE A 323 -7.97 5.68 4.15
N ALA A 324 -9.05 5.27 3.48
CA ALA A 324 -10.41 5.55 3.96
C ALA A 324 -10.68 4.92 5.34
N LEU A 325 -10.00 3.81 5.65
CA LEU A 325 -10.12 3.07 6.90
C LEU A 325 -9.26 3.65 8.03
N THR A 326 -8.33 4.57 7.76
CA THR A 326 -7.51 5.19 8.82
C THR A 326 -8.31 6.18 9.65
N LEU A 327 -9.30 6.88 9.07
CA LEU A 327 -9.84 8.12 9.63
C LEU A 327 -10.58 7.93 10.97
N LYS A 328 -11.46 6.93 11.10
CA LYS A 328 -12.27 6.77 12.31
C LYS A 328 -11.46 6.27 13.52
N PRO A 329 -10.67 5.18 13.43
CA PRO A 329 -9.83 4.77 14.55
C PRO A 329 -8.73 5.80 14.85
N ALA A 330 -8.19 6.49 13.84
CA ALA A 330 -7.23 7.56 14.06
C ALA A 330 -7.85 8.73 14.84
N ALA A 331 -9.05 9.20 14.46
CA ALA A 331 -9.74 10.27 15.20
C ALA A 331 -9.94 9.92 16.68
N GLN A 332 -10.30 8.67 16.99
CA GLN A 332 -10.42 8.20 18.37
C GLN A 332 -9.08 8.19 19.12
N LEU A 333 -8.00 7.76 18.45
CA LEU A 333 -6.66 7.78 19.03
C LEU A 333 -6.14 9.20 19.23
N ILE A 334 -6.38 10.10 18.28
CA ILE A 334 -5.96 11.51 18.34
C ILE A 334 -6.65 12.22 19.50
N HIS A 335 -7.96 12.00 19.64
CA HIS A 335 -8.71 12.54 20.77
C HIS A 335 -8.18 12.01 22.12
N ARG A 336 -7.83 10.72 22.19
CA ARG A 336 -7.32 10.09 23.42
C ARG A 336 -5.86 10.44 23.72
N PHE A 337 -5.05 10.74 22.71
CA PHE A 337 -3.63 11.05 22.82
C PHE A 337 -3.22 12.26 21.95
N PRO A 338 -3.66 13.49 22.30
CA PRO A 338 -3.40 14.68 21.49
C PRO A 338 -1.90 14.92 21.25
N GLY A 339 -1.53 15.24 20.01
CA GLY A 339 -0.14 15.52 19.61
C GLY A 339 0.80 14.30 19.54
N LYS A 340 0.37 13.12 20.04
CA LYS A 340 1.17 11.89 20.10
C LYS A 340 0.85 10.86 19.01
N VAL A 341 -0.15 11.13 18.17
CA VAL A 341 -0.56 10.25 17.08
C VAL A 341 -0.13 10.84 15.74
N ALA A 342 0.39 10.00 14.85
CA ALA A 342 0.70 10.37 13.48
C ALA A 342 -0.01 9.46 12.48
N ILE A 343 -0.44 10.04 11.35
CA ILE A 343 -0.93 9.26 10.20
C ILE A 343 0.16 9.17 9.14
N MET A 344 0.43 7.97 8.64
CA MET A 344 1.41 7.72 7.58
C MET A 344 0.79 6.91 6.43
N HIS A 345 0.48 7.58 5.31
CA HIS A 345 -0.09 6.92 4.13
C HIS A 345 0.26 7.62 2.80
N SER A 346 -0.01 6.92 1.69
CA SER A 346 0.37 7.32 0.33
C SER A 346 -0.43 8.47 -0.29
N SER A 347 -1.45 9.03 0.37
CA SER A 347 -2.13 10.25 -0.10
C SER A 347 -1.65 11.55 0.55
N LEU A 348 -0.75 11.48 1.55
CA LEU A 348 -0.08 12.67 2.08
C LEU A 348 0.83 13.26 1.01
N SER A 349 0.94 14.58 0.97
CA SER A 349 1.94 15.28 0.16
C SER A 349 3.37 14.92 0.58
N GLU A 350 4.33 15.13 -0.31
CA GLU A 350 5.75 14.85 -0.01
C GLU A 350 6.24 15.61 1.23
N GLY A 351 5.72 16.82 1.45
CA GLY A 351 6.02 17.64 2.61
C GLY A 351 5.39 17.14 3.92
N GLU A 352 4.09 16.82 3.91
CA GLU A 352 3.40 16.27 5.09
C GLU A 352 4.03 14.95 5.56
N ARG A 353 4.41 14.07 4.62
CA ARG A 353 5.13 12.82 4.96
C ARG A 353 6.49 13.08 5.56
N PHE A 354 7.21 14.08 5.05
CA PHE A 354 8.53 14.45 5.56
C PHE A 354 8.42 14.97 6.99
N ASP A 355 7.53 15.93 7.24
CA ASP A 355 7.31 16.51 8.56
C ASP A 355 6.87 15.41 9.56
N THR A 356 5.93 14.56 9.16
CA THR A 356 5.46 13.43 9.98
C THR A 356 6.58 12.45 10.30
N TRP A 357 7.38 12.08 9.29
CA TRP A 357 8.52 11.19 9.47
C TRP A 357 9.56 11.78 10.43
N GLN A 358 9.86 13.07 10.34
CA GLN A 358 10.77 13.73 11.28
C GLN A 358 10.26 13.70 12.71
N ARG A 359 8.96 13.96 12.94
CA ARG A 359 8.34 13.83 14.27
C ARG A 359 8.52 12.43 14.86
N ILE A 360 8.36 11.39 14.02
CA ILE A 360 8.59 10.00 14.43
C ILE A 360 10.06 9.77 14.80
N VAL A 361 11.01 10.22 13.98
CA VAL A 361 12.46 10.08 14.23
C VAL A 361 12.88 10.78 15.52
N ARG A 362 12.32 11.97 15.77
CA ARG A 362 12.55 12.77 17.00
C ARG A 362 11.92 12.16 18.24
N GLY A 363 11.06 11.13 18.10
CA GLY A 363 10.39 10.49 19.23
C GLY A 363 9.21 11.30 19.79
N GLU A 364 8.65 12.22 19.01
CA GLU A 364 7.50 13.05 19.42
C GLU A 364 6.17 12.29 19.29
N VAL A 365 6.17 11.20 18.53
CA VAL A 365 5.02 10.36 18.19
C VAL A 365 5.07 9.05 18.95
N ASP A 366 3.96 8.69 19.60
CA ASP A 366 3.82 7.45 20.36
C ASP A 366 2.98 6.38 19.63
N VAL A 367 2.09 6.81 18.74
CA VAL A 367 1.25 5.93 17.94
C VAL A 367 1.33 6.33 16.46
N VAL A 368 1.65 5.37 15.59
CA VAL A 368 1.58 5.56 14.15
C VAL A 368 0.42 4.76 13.58
N VAL A 369 -0.52 5.43 12.93
CA VAL A 369 -1.61 4.81 12.16
C VAL A 369 -1.27 4.93 10.69
N GLY A 370 -1.32 3.84 9.93
CA GLY A 370 -0.98 3.93 8.52
C GLY A 370 -1.30 2.69 7.71
N THR A 371 -0.97 2.76 6.42
CA THR A 371 -1.09 1.60 5.53
C THR A 371 0.19 0.77 5.56
N ARG A 372 0.33 -0.20 4.65
CA ARG A 372 1.49 -1.10 4.55
C ARG A 372 2.88 -0.46 4.68
N SER A 373 3.08 0.75 4.14
CA SER A 373 4.38 1.45 4.21
C SER A 373 4.73 1.94 5.61
N ALA A 374 3.74 2.13 6.48
CA ALA A 374 3.97 2.55 7.86
C ALA A 374 4.72 1.49 8.69
N LEU A 375 4.77 0.24 8.23
CA LEU A 375 5.54 -0.83 8.86
C LEU A 375 7.01 -0.48 9.06
N PHE A 376 7.59 0.31 8.16
CA PHE A 376 9.03 0.60 8.16
C PHE A 376 9.41 1.85 8.93
N VAL A 377 8.46 2.59 9.49
CA VAL A 377 8.79 3.82 10.21
C VAL A 377 9.69 3.51 11.43
N PRO A 378 10.65 4.39 11.75
CA PRO A 378 11.62 4.18 12.81
C PRO A 378 11.03 4.48 14.21
N LEU A 379 9.96 3.79 14.58
CA LEU A 379 9.28 3.97 15.86
C LEU A 379 10.07 3.30 16.99
N LYS A 380 10.68 4.08 17.88
CA LYS A 380 11.45 3.58 19.03
C LYS A 380 10.53 2.86 20.02
N GLU A 381 11.06 1.93 20.80
CA GLU A 381 10.33 1.19 21.84
C GLU A 381 9.00 0.57 21.38
N LEU A 382 8.95 0.05 20.15
CA LEU A 382 7.74 -0.57 19.59
C LEU A 382 7.32 -1.79 20.44
N GLY A 383 6.16 -1.69 21.10
CA GLY A 383 5.63 -2.74 21.97
C GLY A 383 4.46 -3.50 21.41
N ILE A 384 3.70 -2.90 20.49
CA ILE A 384 2.53 -3.52 19.87
C ILE A 384 2.39 -3.15 18.40
N ILE A 385 2.03 -4.14 17.59
CA ILE A 385 1.61 -3.96 16.20
C ILE A 385 0.19 -4.50 16.05
N ILE A 386 -0.73 -3.67 15.58
CA ILE A 386 -2.08 -4.08 15.20
C ILE A 386 -2.16 -4.09 13.68
N VAL A 387 -2.71 -5.16 13.13
CA VAL A 387 -3.01 -5.28 11.69
C VAL A 387 -4.50 -5.55 11.57
N ASP A 388 -5.29 -4.52 11.26
CA ASP A 388 -6.73 -4.68 11.08
C ASP A 388 -7.07 -5.13 9.66
N GLU A 389 -8.16 -5.87 9.52
CA GLU A 389 -8.54 -6.58 8.30
C GLU A 389 -7.34 -7.34 7.68
N GLU A 390 -6.64 -8.15 8.48
CA GLU A 390 -5.38 -8.81 8.10
C GLU A 390 -5.45 -9.63 6.79
N HIS A 391 -6.65 -10.08 6.42
CA HIS A 391 -6.93 -10.83 5.21
C HIS A 391 -6.85 -9.99 3.93
N ASP A 392 -6.82 -8.66 4.04
CA ASP A 392 -6.88 -7.76 2.90
C ASP A 392 -5.63 -7.89 2.00
N PRO A 393 -5.78 -8.13 0.69
CA PRO A 393 -4.66 -8.26 -0.23
C PRO A 393 -3.83 -6.98 -0.37
N SER A 394 -4.33 -5.80 0.05
CA SER A 394 -3.60 -4.53 -0.04
C SER A 394 -2.31 -4.53 0.78
N TYR A 395 -2.18 -5.41 1.77
CA TYR A 395 -0.95 -5.58 2.55
C TYR A 395 0.21 -6.16 1.73
N LYS A 396 -0.06 -6.80 0.59
CA LYS A 396 0.98 -7.23 -0.36
C LYS A 396 1.38 -6.05 -1.26
N GLN A 397 2.68 -5.75 -1.28
CA GLN A 397 3.27 -4.79 -2.20
C GLN A 397 3.53 -5.47 -3.56
N GLU A 398 3.04 -4.84 -4.64
CA GLU A 398 3.15 -5.36 -6.03
C GLU A 398 4.48 -5.01 -6.71
N GLU A 399 5.08 -3.88 -6.30
CA GLU A 399 6.37 -3.41 -6.81
C GLU A 399 7.52 -3.86 -5.91
N SER A 400 8.76 -3.86 -6.41
CA SER A 400 9.91 -4.20 -5.56
C SER A 400 10.07 -3.15 -4.45
N PRO A 401 10.33 -3.54 -3.18
CA PRO A 401 10.35 -4.90 -2.66
C PRO A 401 8.93 -5.49 -2.48
N ARG A 402 8.67 -6.72 -2.97
CA ARG A 402 7.33 -7.35 -2.96
C ARG A 402 6.95 -8.00 -1.64
N TYR A 403 7.09 -7.26 -0.54
CA TYR A 403 6.81 -7.77 0.79
C TYR A 403 5.29 -7.88 1.06
N ASN A 404 4.91 -8.78 1.97
CA ASN A 404 3.59 -8.76 2.61
C ASN A 404 3.71 -8.10 4.00
N ALA A 405 3.04 -6.97 4.20
CA ALA A 405 3.13 -6.19 5.44
C ALA A 405 2.62 -6.94 6.67
N ARG A 406 1.59 -7.79 6.53
CA ARG A 406 1.08 -8.62 7.62
C ARG A 406 2.15 -9.61 8.10
N ASP A 407 2.76 -10.34 7.17
CA ASP A 407 3.77 -11.34 7.51
C ASP A 407 5.03 -10.66 8.04
N CYS A 408 5.41 -9.52 7.46
CA CYS A 408 6.55 -8.73 7.93
C CYS A 408 6.28 -8.10 9.32
N ALA A 409 5.04 -7.77 9.67
CA ALA A 409 4.68 -7.33 11.02
C ALA A 409 4.95 -8.43 12.06
N LEU A 410 4.60 -9.69 11.77
CA LEU A 410 4.91 -10.83 12.64
C LEU A 410 6.43 -10.98 12.84
N VAL A 411 7.21 -10.88 11.77
CA VAL A 411 8.67 -11.03 11.85
C VAL A 411 9.33 -9.83 12.54
N LEU A 412 8.89 -8.61 12.24
CA LEU A 412 9.37 -7.40 12.91
C LEU A 412 9.10 -7.49 14.41
N ALA A 413 7.88 -7.87 14.81
CA ALA A 413 7.53 -8.01 16.20
C ALA A 413 8.32 -9.12 16.90
N LYS A 414 8.56 -10.25 16.23
CA LYS A 414 9.45 -11.30 16.75
C LYS A 414 10.86 -10.77 16.98
N THR A 415 11.36 -9.96 16.06
CA THR A 415 12.71 -9.38 16.11
C THR A 415 12.84 -8.35 17.23
N LEU A 416 11.79 -7.58 17.48
CA LEU A 416 11.78 -6.51 18.49
C LEU A 416 11.23 -6.94 19.86
N GLY A 417 10.65 -8.14 19.96
CA GLY A 417 9.97 -8.60 21.18
C GLY A 417 8.64 -7.87 21.42
N ALA A 418 7.90 -7.54 20.36
CA ALA A 418 6.62 -6.84 20.41
C ALA A 418 5.42 -7.80 20.30
N THR A 419 4.29 -7.41 20.87
CA THR A 419 3.01 -8.11 20.70
C THR A 419 2.41 -7.80 19.33
N VAL A 420 1.75 -8.77 18.69
CA VAL A 420 1.04 -8.55 17.41
C VAL A 420 -0.40 -8.98 17.54
N VAL A 421 -1.32 -8.15 17.06
CA VAL A 421 -2.74 -8.48 16.97
C VAL A 421 -3.16 -8.42 15.51
N LEU A 422 -3.41 -9.58 14.92
CA LEU A 422 -4.01 -9.71 13.60
C LEU A 422 -5.53 -9.73 13.77
N GLY A 423 -6.20 -8.72 13.27
CA GLY A 423 -7.62 -8.52 13.45
C GLY A 423 -8.42 -8.82 12.19
N SER A 424 -9.49 -9.59 12.30
CA SER A 424 -10.35 -9.88 11.15
C SER A 424 -11.74 -10.35 11.56
N ALA A 425 -12.76 -10.02 10.75
CA ALA A 425 -14.03 -10.76 10.78
C ALA A 425 -13.96 -12.05 9.97
N THR A 426 -13.13 -12.05 8.93
CA THR A 426 -12.95 -13.13 7.97
C THR A 426 -11.44 -13.42 7.83
N PRO A 427 -10.80 -14.00 8.85
CA PRO A 427 -9.37 -14.28 8.83
C PRO A 427 -8.94 -15.08 7.60
N SER A 428 -7.78 -14.77 7.06
CA SER A 428 -7.21 -15.53 5.95
C SER A 428 -6.99 -16.98 6.34
N VAL A 429 -7.06 -17.88 5.35
CA VAL A 429 -6.86 -19.32 5.54
C VAL A 429 -5.51 -19.60 6.19
N GLU A 430 -4.47 -18.87 5.80
CA GLU A 430 -3.13 -18.99 6.38
C GLU A 430 -3.09 -18.56 7.86
N THR A 431 -3.74 -17.45 8.22
CA THR A 431 -3.78 -16.96 9.61
C THR A 431 -4.59 -17.89 10.50
N PHE A 432 -5.75 -18.36 10.04
CA PHE A 432 -6.57 -19.35 10.74
C PHE A 432 -5.82 -20.66 10.97
N TYR A 433 -5.15 -21.18 9.94
CA TYR A 433 -4.34 -22.40 10.05
C TYR A 433 -3.25 -22.27 11.11
N ASN A 434 -2.55 -21.14 11.15
CA ASN A 434 -1.50 -20.92 12.14
C ASN A 434 -2.08 -20.77 13.56
N ALA A 435 -3.25 -20.15 13.72
CA ALA A 435 -3.97 -20.10 15.00
C ALA A 435 -4.41 -21.50 15.47
N LYS A 436 -4.99 -22.32 14.58
CA LYS A 436 -5.40 -23.72 14.88
C LYS A 436 -4.22 -24.59 15.30
N ARG A 437 -3.01 -24.29 14.81
CA ARG A 437 -1.76 -24.97 15.21
C ARG A 437 -1.11 -24.40 16.47
N GLY A 438 -1.73 -23.44 17.16
CA GLY A 438 -1.19 -22.81 18.37
C GLY A 438 0.00 -21.87 18.11
N ARG A 439 0.27 -21.49 16.86
CA ARG A 439 1.32 -20.51 16.54
C ARG A 439 0.87 -19.07 16.79
N LEU A 440 -0.44 -18.83 16.82
CA LEU A 440 -1.07 -17.58 17.24
C LEU A 440 -2.07 -17.90 18.35
N GLY A 441 -2.16 -17.05 19.36
CA GLY A 441 -3.24 -17.11 20.35
C GLY A 441 -4.57 -16.70 19.71
N LEU A 442 -5.58 -17.56 19.77
CA LEU A 442 -6.89 -17.28 19.18
C LEU A 442 -7.80 -16.56 20.19
N LEU A 443 -8.24 -15.35 19.86
CA LEU A 443 -9.15 -14.54 20.65
C LEU A 443 -10.46 -14.35 19.85
N ARG A 444 -11.56 -14.95 20.31
CA ARG A 444 -12.86 -14.93 19.61
C ARG A 444 -13.78 -13.82 20.17
N LEU A 445 -14.42 -13.08 19.27
CA LEU A 445 -15.55 -12.19 19.56
C LEU A 445 -16.75 -12.61 18.72
N GLU A 446 -17.60 -13.48 19.27
CA GLU A 446 -18.64 -14.19 18.53
C GLU A 446 -19.90 -13.35 18.35
N ARG A 447 -20.14 -12.41 19.26
CA ARG A 447 -21.39 -11.64 19.31
C ARG A 447 -21.19 -10.19 18.85
N ARG A 448 -22.17 -9.66 18.10
CA ARG A 448 -22.24 -8.22 17.79
C ARG A 448 -22.51 -7.43 19.07
N VAL A 449 -21.91 -6.24 19.17
CA VAL A 449 -22.19 -5.31 20.28
C VAL A 449 -23.69 -4.94 20.23
N LYS A 450 -24.34 -4.85 21.40
CA LYS A 450 -25.78 -4.59 21.55
C LYS A 450 -26.73 -5.68 20.99
N GLY A 451 -26.24 -6.89 20.73
CA GLY A 451 -27.11 -8.05 20.39
C GLY A 451 -27.73 -8.02 18.99
N ALA A 452 -27.21 -7.20 18.08
CA ALA A 452 -27.68 -7.15 16.70
C ALA A 452 -27.55 -8.51 15.99
N ARG A 453 -28.61 -8.95 15.28
CA ARG A 453 -28.61 -10.20 14.52
C ARG A 453 -27.76 -10.08 13.25
N LEU A 454 -27.21 -11.20 12.79
CA LEU A 454 -26.63 -11.30 11.44
C LEU A 454 -27.75 -11.19 10.40
N PRO A 455 -27.48 -10.61 9.22
CA PRO A 455 -28.50 -10.49 8.19
C PRO A 455 -28.87 -11.87 7.62
N ASP A 456 -30.13 -12.03 7.23
CA ASP A 456 -30.57 -13.23 6.53
C ASP A 456 -30.04 -13.22 5.10
N ILE A 457 -29.39 -14.32 4.69
CA ILE A 457 -28.81 -14.48 3.36
C ILE A 457 -29.66 -15.46 2.55
N GLU A 458 -30.25 -14.97 1.47
CA GLU A 458 -31.01 -15.73 0.48
C GLU A 458 -30.13 -16.02 -0.74
N LEU A 459 -30.02 -17.29 -1.13
CA LEU A 459 -29.34 -17.69 -2.38
C LEU A 459 -30.37 -17.83 -3.48
N VAL A 460 -30.15 -17.17 -4.61
CA VAL A 460 -31.02 -17.24 -5.79
C VAL A 460 -30.27 -17.91 -6.93
N ASP A 461 -30.88 -18.98 -7.46
CA ASP A 461 -30.38 -19.76 -8.58
C ASP A 461 -30.67 -19.07 -9.92
N MET A 462 -29.65 -18.49 -10.52
CA MET A 462 -29.76 -17.74 -11.76
C MET A 462 -29.96 -18.62 -13.00
N SER A 463 -29.85 -19.95 -12.89
CA SER A 463 -30.16 -20.84 -14.00
C SER A 463 -31.66 -20.86 -14.35
N LYS A 464 -32.51 -20.38 -13.44
CA LYS A 464 -33.98 -20.34 -13.55
C LYS A 464 -34.52 -18.92 -13.83
N GLU A 465 -33.64 -17.94 -13.97
CA GLU A 465 -33.98 -16.52 -14.09
C GLU A 465 -33.62 -15.98 -15.48
N GLU A 466 -34.34 -14.94 -15.90
CA GLU A 466 -34.05 -14.19 -17.12
C GLU A 466 -33.53 -12.79 -16.75
N GLY A 467 -32.41 -12.35 -17.33
CA GLY A 467 -31.82 -11.03 -17.06
C GLY A 467 -30.58 -11.07 -16.14
N LEU A 468 -30.15 -9.90 -15.64
CA LEU A 468 -29.07 -9.79 -14.67
C LEU A 468 -29.61 -9.80 -13.23
N LEU A 469 -30.78 -9.22 -13.02
CA LEU A 469 -31.50 -9.20 -11.75
C LEU A 469 -32.60 -10.27 -11.75
N SER A 470 -32.58 -11.15 -10.75
CA SER A 470 -33.63 -12.13 -10.51
C SER A 470 -34.92 -11.42 -10.13
N LYS A 471 -36.07 -12.00 -10.48
CA LYS A 471 -37.40 -11.47 -10.10
C LYS A 471 -37.49 -11.19 -8.60
N ARG A 472 -36.92 -12.10 -7.80
CA ARG A 472 -36.87 -11.98 -6.33
C ARG A 472 -36.12 -10.75 -5.83
N LEU A 473 -34.97 -10.44 -6.42
CA LEU A 473 -34.19 -9.24 -6.04
C LEU A 473 -34.93 -7.97 -6.44
N VAL A 474 -35.57 -7.96 -7.62
CA VAL A 474 -36.36 -6.81 -8.09
C VAL A 474 -37.54 -6.54 -7.15
N GLU A 475 -38.31 -7.56 -6.78
CA GLU A 475 -39.41 -7.47 -5.81
C GLU A 475 -38.94 -6.87 -4.46
N LEU A 476 -37.79 -7.34 -3.95
CA LEU A 476 -37.23 -6.84 -2.69
C LEU A 476 -36.74 -5.39 -2.82
N MET A 477 -36.21 -5.00 -3.98
CA MET A 477 -35.81 -3.63 -4.27
C MET A 477 -37.03 -2.71 -4.34
N GLU A 478 -38.09 -3.09 -5.04
CA GLU A 478 -39.36 -2.34 -5.08
C GLU A 478 -39.88 -2.08 -3.67
N GLY A 479 -39.99 -3.13 -2.85
CA GLY A 479 -40.42 -2.99 -1.46
C GLY A 479 -39.49 -2.11 -0.62
N CYS A 480 -38.18 -2.21 -0.82
CA CYS A 480 -37.17 -1.37 -0.16
C CYS A 480 -37.39 0.12 -0.49
N LEU A 481 -37.55 0.44 -1.77
CA LEU A 481 -37.75 1.81 -2.24
C LEU A 481 -39.10 2.39 -1.80
N CYS A 482 -40.18 1.60 -1.82
CA CYS A 482 -41.50 2.02 -1.33
C CYS A 482 -41.49 2.38 0.17
N ARG A 483 -40.63 1.74 0.98
CA ARG A 483 -40.45 2.07 2.40
C ARG A 483 -39.53 3.28 2.65
N GLY A 484 -39.01 3.91 1.59
CA GLY A 484 -38.00 4.98 1.70
C GLY A 484 -36.66 4.49 2.24
N GLU A 485 -36.36 3.20 2.09
CA GLU A 485 -35.11 2.58 2.50
C GLU A 485 -34.12 2.52 1.33
N GLN A 486 -32.84 2.26 1.62
CA GLN A 486 -31.79 2.21 0.60
C GLN A 486 -31.37 0.78 0.28
N ALA A 487 -31.10 0.52 -1.00
CA ALA A 487 -30.59 -0.75 -1.49
C ALA A 487 -29.13 -0.62 -1.97
N MET A 488 -28.31 -1.63 -1.68
CA MET A 488 -26.94 -1.75 -2.19
C MET A 488 -26.82 -2.89 -3.19
N LEU A 489 -26.38 -2.59 -4.41
CA LEU A 489 -26.02 -3.60 -5.41
C LEU A 489 -24.50 -3.73 -5.50
N PHE A 490 -24.01 -4.92 -5.15
CA PHE A 490 -22.60 -5.25 -5.10
C PHE A 490 -22.22 -6.16 -6.26
N LEU A 491 -21.28 -5.70 -7.08
CA LEU A 491 -20.59 -6.51 -8.08
C LEU A 491 -19.19 -6.85 -7.57
N ASN A 492 -18.93 -8.15 -7.38
CA ASN A 492 -17.70 -8.62 -6.74
C ASN A 492 -16.42 -8.17 -7.48
N ARG A 493 -16.50 -8.01 -8.81
CA ARG A 493 -15.39 -7.51 -9.61
C ARG A 493 -15.85 -6.70 -10.81
N ARG A 494 -14.98 -5.78 -11.24
CA ARG A 494 -15.08 -5.05 -12.51
C ARG A 494 -14.46 -5.84 -13.66
N GLY A 495 -15.10 -5.80 -14.82
CA GLY A 495 -14.56 -6.31 -16.09
C GLY A 495 -15.19 -7.61 -16.56
N PHE A 496 -14.95 -7.92 -17.83
CA PHE A 496 -15.44 -9.14 -18.46
C PHE A 496 -14.75 -10.36 -17.85
N SER A 497 -15.51 -11.42 -17.60
CA SER A 497 -14.92 -12.73 -17.32
C SER A 497 -14.21 -13.24 -18.56
N ASN A 498 -13.10 -13.95 -18.34
CA ASN A 498 -12.39 -14.65 -19.40
C ASN A 498 -12.57 -16.18 -19.26
N PHE A 499 -13.57 -16.66 -18.51
CA PHE A 499 -13.85 -18.09 -18.35
C PHE A 499 -15.27 -18.38 -18.83
N LEU A 500 -15.52 -19.61 -19.28
CA LEU A 500 -16.84 -20.03 -19.73
C LEU A 500 -17.68 -20.58 -18.57
N LEU A 501 -18.97 -20.27 -18.55
CA LEU A 501 -19.95 -20.79 -17.61
C LEU A 501 -21.21 -21.25 -18.36
N CYS A 502 -21.71 -22.44 -18.04
CA CYS A 502 -22.99 -22.92 -18.53
C CYS A 502 -24.13 -22.28 -17.71
N ARG A 503 -24.98 -21.49 -18.35
CA ARG A 503 -26.11 -20.84 -17.68
C ARG A 503 -27.25 -21.81 -17.33
N ASN A 504 -27.24 -23.02 -17.88
CA ASN A 504 -28.27 -24.03 -17.57
C ASN A 504 -27.97 -24.83 -16.30
N CYS A 505 -26.70 -25.10 -15.99
CA CYS A 505 -26.33 -25.98 -14.85
C CYS A 505 -25.17 -25.46 -14.00
N GLY A 506 -24.61 -24.29 -14.30
CA GLY A 506 -23.50 -23.70 -13.56
C GLY A 506 -22.11 -24.29 -13.87
N TYR A 507 -22.00 -25.27 -14.78
CA TYR A 507 -20.72 -25.89 -15.13
C TYR A 507 -19.67 -24.88 -15.60
N VAL A 508 -18.46 -24.97 -15.03
CA VAL A 508 -17.27 -24.18 -15.41
C VAL A 508 -16.11 -25.13 -15.75
N PRO A 509 -15.50 -25.00 -16.95
CA PRO A 509 -14.32 -25.78 -17.30
C PRO A 509 -13.13 -25.54 -16.36
N ARG A 510 -12.63 -26.61 -15.72
CA ARG A 510 -11.43 -26.56 -14.85
C ARG A 510 -10.24 -27.30 -15.46
N CYS A 511 -9.04 -26.93 -15.02
CA CYS A 511 -7.79 -27.61 -15.37
C CYS A 511 -7.63 -28.88 -14.51
N PRO A 512 -7.32 -30.05 -15.10
CA PRO A 512 -7.10 -31.28 -14.34
C PRO A 512 -5.82 -31.25 -13.50
N ASN A 513 -4.84 -30.42 -13.89
CA ASN A 513 -3.52 -30.36 -13.24
C ASN A 513 -3.44 -29.31 -12.12
N CYS A 514 -4.28 -28.26 -12.18
CA CYS A 514 -4.18 -27.11 -11.29
C CYS A 514 -5.49 -26.80 -10.55
N THR A 515 -6.60 -27.46 -10.91
CA THR A 515 -7.92 -27.30 -10.27
C THR A 515 -8.51 -25.89 -10.35
N VAL A 516 -7.86 -24.98 -11.09
CA VAL A 516 -8.37 -23.63 -11.42
C VAL A 516 -9.23 -23.65 -12.68
N SER A 517 -10.07 -22.63 -12.83
CA SER A 517 -10.84 -22.38 -14.05
C SER A 517 -9.94 -22.17 -15.27
N LEU A 518 -10.36 -22.65 -16.44
CA LEU A 518 -9.67 -22.37 -17.70
C LEU A 518 -10.06 -21.00 -18.27
N THR A 519 -9.10 -20.34 -18.90
CA THR A 519 -9.29 -19.03 -19.54
C THR A 519 -9.57 -19.22 -21.04
N LEU A 520 -10.60 -18.56 -21.56
CA LEU A 520 -10.98 -18.49 -22.96
C LEU A 520 -10.06 -17.55 -23.74
N HIS A 521 -9.36 -18.12 -24.71
CA HIS A 521 -8.57 -17.40 -25.71
C HIS A 521 -9.39 -17.25 -26.99
N ARG A 522 -10.20 -16.19 -27.07
CA ARG A 522 -11.17 -15.99 -28.17
C ARG A 522 -10.56 -16.05 -29.57
N LYS A 523 -9.33 -15.53 -29.75
CA LYS A 523 -8.64 -15.53 -31.05
C LYS A 523 -8.23 -16.92 -31.51
N GLU A 524 -7.90 -17.78 -30.56
CA GLU A 524 -7.41 -19.14 -30.81
C GLU A 524 -8.54 -20.19 -30.73
N GLY A 525 -9.74 -19.81 -30.26
CA GLY A 525 -10.88 -20.73 -30.14
C GLY A 525 -10.73 -21.79 -29.06
N LEU A 526 -9.82 -21.61 -28.10
CA LEU A 526 -9.48 -22.61 -27.09
C LEU A 526 -9.59 -22.09 -25.64
N LEU A 527 -9.64 -23.03 -24.71
CA LEU A 527 -9.52 -22.84 -23.27
C LEU A 527 -8.09 -23.19 -22.83
N ARG A 528 -7.42 -22.33 -22.07
CA ARG A 528 -6.03 -22.52 -21.62
C ARG A 528 -5.89 -22.26 -20.11
N CYS A 529 -5.07 -23.07 -19.45
CA CYS A 529 -4.60 -22.86 -18.09
C CYS A 529 -3.32 -22.02 -18.10
N HIS A 530 -3.29 -20.92 -17.36
CA HIS A 530 -2.13 -20.01 -17.29
C HIS A 530 -1.08 -20.38 -16.24
N TYR A 531 -1.25 -21.53 -15.58
CA TYR A 531 -0.21 -22.10 -14.69
C TYR A 531 0.61 -23.19 -15.39
N CYS A 532 -0.08 -24.12 -16.06
CA CYS A 532 0.55 -25.32 -16.63
C CYS A 532 0.41 -25.43 -18.15
N GLU A 533 -0.15 -24.41 -18.82
CA GLU A 533 -0.36 -24.37 -20.28
C GLU A 533 -1.30 -25.46 -20.85
N PHE A 534 -1.98 -26.24 -19.98
CA PHE A 534 -3.01 -27.18 -20.42
C PHE A 534 -4.07 -26.46 -21.26
N SER A 535 -4.33 -26.95 -22.48
CA SER A 535 -5.33 -26.41 -23.38
C SER A 535 -6.33 -27.46 -23.85
N LYS A 536 -7.56 -27.02 -24.12
CA LYS A 536 -8.59 -27.81 -24.79
C LYS A 536 -9.46 -26.95 -25.68
N ASP A 537 -10.07 -27.54 -26.69
CA ASP A 537 -11.00 -26.82 -27.57
C ASP A 537 -12.28 -26.40 -26.84
N VAL A 538 -12.89 -25.32 -27.34
CA VAL A 538 -14.19 -24.87 -26.85
C VAL A 538 -15.28 -25.72 -27.49
N SER A 539 -15.95 -26.54 -26.68
CA SER A 539 -17.20 -27.22 -27.09
C SER A 539 -18.38 -26.25 -27.03
N GLY A 540 -19.28 -26.32 -28.02
CA GLY A 540 -20.58 -25.62 -27.99
C GLY A 540 -21.59 -26.23 -27.03
N LEU A 541 -21.36 -27.48 -26.60
CA LEU A 541 -22.23 -28.22 -25.69
C LEU A 541 -21.58 -28.40 -24.32
N CYS A 542 -22.41 -28.27 -23.28
CA CYS A 542 -22.00 -28.50 -21.90
C CYS A 542 -21.79 -30.00 -21.65
N PRO A 543 -20.61 -30.41 -21.15
CA PRO A 543 -20.35 -31.82 -20.86
C PRO A 543 -21.13 -32.34 -19.66
N GLN A 544 -21.71 -31.46 -18.83
CA GLN A 544 -22.46 -31.83 -17.63
C GLN A 544 -23.96 -31.99 -17.90
N CYS A 545 -24.58 -31.08 -18.66
CA CYS A 545 -26.02 -31.10 -18.91
C CYS A 545 -26.43 -31.23 -20.39
N GLY A 546 -25.48 -31.27 -21.32
CA GLY A 546 -25.76 -31.25 -22.76
C GLY A 546 -26.27 -29.91 -23.30
N GLY A 547 -26.51 -28.90 -22.45
CA GLY A 547 -27.02 -27.59 -22.86
C GLY A 547 -26.05 -26.77 -23.71
N TYR A 548 -26.58 -25.89 -24.54
CA TYR A 548 -25.81 -25.04 -25.48
C TYR A 548 -25.51 -23.63 -24.94
N ASN A 549 -25.99 -23.28 -23.75
CA ASN A 549 -25.87 -21.92 -23.19
C ASN A 549 -24.57 -21.72 -22.40
N ILE A 550 -23.43 -22.04 -23.01
CA ILE A 550 -22.10 -21.78 -22.46
C ILE A 550 -21.63 -20.40 -22.90
N LYS A 551 -21.50 -19.47 -21.96
CA LYS A 551 -21.18 -18.07 -22.23
C LYS A 551 -20.17 -17.54 -21.23
N LEU A 552 -19.59 -16.39 -21.53
CA LEU A 552 -18.82 -15.63 -20.55
C LEU A 552 -19.81 -15.02 -19.53
N PRO A 553 -19.69 -15.30 -18.22
CA PRO A 553 -20.54 -14.70 -17.20
C PRO A 553 -20.17 -13.23 -16.92
N GLY A 554 -21.11 -12.51 -16.32
CA GLY A 554 -20.87 -11.16 -15.81
C GLY A 554 -21.42 -10.05 -16.70
N ALA A 555 -21.93 -9.02 -16.02
CA ALA A 555 -22.24 -7.72 -16.57
C ALA A 555 -21.32 -6.69 -15.93
N GLY A 556 -20.83 -5.74 -16.72
CA GLY A 556 -20.11 -4.59 -16.18
C GLY A 556 -21.04 -3.76 -15.28
N THR A 557 -20.44 -2.96 -14.40
CA THR A 557 -21.18 -2.01 -13.56
C THR A 557 -22.07 -1.07 -14.38
N GLU A 558 -21.64 -0.75 -15.62
CA GLU A 558 -22.41 0.05 -16.59
C GLU A 558 -23.69 -0.64 -17.05
N ARG A 559 -23.61 -1.91 -17.46
CA ARG A 559 -24.78 -2.66 -17.91
C ARG A 559 -25.76 -2.92 -16.76
N LEU A 560 -25.26 -3.15 -15.55
CA LEU A 560 -26.11 -3.26 -14.37
C LEU A 560 -26.81 -1.93 -14.06
N GLU A 561 -26.09 -0.81 -14.16
CA GLU A 561 -26.63 0.53 -13.99
C GLU A 561 -27.73 0.84 -15.02
N GLU A 562 -27.54 0.47 -16.29
CA GLU A 562 -28.58 0.57 -17.34
C GLU A 562 -29.83 -0.26 -17.00
N GLU A 563 -29.66 -1.51 -16.55
CA GLU A 563 -30.77 -2.38 -16.16
C GLU A 563 -31.53 -1.83 -14.96
N VAL A 564 -30.82 -1.32 -13.95
CA VAL A 564 -31.43 -0.72 -12.76
C VAL A 564 -32.17 0.57 -13.11
N ARG A 565 -31.60 1.46 -13.94
CA ARG A 565 -32.29 2.68 -14.38
C ARG A 565 -33.54 2.38 -15.20
N ARG A 566 -33.52 1.29 -15.98
CA ARG A 566 -34.70 0.86 -16.74
C ARG A 566 -35.82 0.37 -15.81
N LEU A 567 -35.49 -0.36 -14.75
CA LEU A 567 -36.46 -0.91 -13.80
C LEU A 567 -36.96 0.14 -12.80
N PHE A 568 -36.09 1.07 -12.39
CA PHE A 568 -36.36 2.08 -11.36
C PHE A 568 -36.00 3.50 -11.86
N PRO A 569 -36.74 4.05 -12.84
CA PRO A 569 -36.40 5.33 -13.47
C PRO A 569 -36.50 6.53 -12.51
N GLU A 570 -37.33 6.44 -11.48
CA GLU A 570 -37.53 7.50 -10.49
C GLU A 570 -36.55 7.43 -9.30
N ALA A 571 -35.82 6.32 -9.15
CA ALA A 571 -34.92 6.13 -8.02
C ALA A 571 -33.54 6.77 -8.27
N GLU A 572 -33.07 7.57 -7.33
CA GLU A 572 -31.74 8.18 -7.47
C GLU A 572 -30.63 7.14 -7.22
N LEU A 573 -29.84 6.88 -8.27
CA LEU A 573 -28.76 5.91 -8.25
C LEU A 573 -27.39 6.59 -8.18
N VAL A 574 -26.55 6.11 -7.26
CA VAL A 574 -25.14 6.49 -7.18
C VAL A 574 -24.24 5.28 -7.49
N ARG A 575 -23.32 5.46 -8.43
CA ARG A 575 -22.28 4.47 -8.76
C ARG A 575 -20.94 4.84 -8.16
N ILE A 576 -20.38 3.96 -7.33
CA ILE A 576 -19.06 4.12 -6.72
C ILE A 576 -18.13 3.02 -7.23
N ASP A 577 -17.16 3.45 -8.03
CA ASP A 577 -16.07 2.62 -8.50
C ASP A 577 -14.77 3.43 -8.66
N ARG A 578 -13.67 2.73 -8.97
CA ARG A 578 -12.34 3.35 -9.05
C ARG A 578 -12.19 4.34 -10.21
N ASP A 579 -13.01 4.25 -11.26
CA ASP A 579 -12.94 5.18 -12.40
C ASP A 579 -13.87 6.39 -12.25
N THR A 580 -14.96 6.28 -11.49
CA THR A 580 -15.78 7.44 -11.14
C THR A 580 -15.02 8.34 -10.19
N VAL A 581 -14.34 7.79 -9.19
CA VAL A 581 -13.59 8.55 -8.17
C VAL A 581 -12.17 8.90 -8.66
N ARG A 582 -12.05 9.91 -9.54
CA ARG A 582 -10.75 10.40 -10.04
C ARG A 582 -10.22 11.66 -9.36
N ARG A 583 -11.08 12.45 -8.72
CA ARG A 583 -10.72 13.73 -8.07
C ARG A 583 -10.70 13.61 -6.54
N ARG A 584 -9.77 14.31 -5.90
CA ARG A 584 -9.69 14.43 -4.43
C ARG A 584 -10.96 15.13 -3.93
N GLY A 585 -11.70 14.52 -3.00
CA GLY A 585 -12.97 15.05 -2.47
C GLY A 585 -14.24 14.40 -3.01
N MET A 586 -14.25 13.91 -4.26
CA MET A 586 -15.45 13.34 -4.89
C MET A 586 -16.02 12.11 -4.14
N LEU A 587 -15.15 11.27 -3.58
CA LEU A 587 -15.61 10.14 -2.76
C LEU A 587 -16.42 10.63 -1.56
N LYS A 588 -15.97 11.72 -0.91
CA LYS A 588 -16.65 12.29 0.26
C LYS A 588 -18.04 12.79 -0.15
N GLU A 589 -18.13 13.52 -1.26
CA GLU A 589 -19.41 14.03 -1.80
C GLU A 589 -20.38 12.88 -2.13
N LEU A 590 -19.92 11.83 -2.81
CA LEU A 590 -20.77 10.67 -3.14
C LEU A 590 -21.23 9.93 -1.89
N MET A 591 -20.36 9.80 -0.88
CA MET A 591 -20.71 9.16 0.39
C MET A 591 -21.72 10.02 1.18
N GLU A 592 -21.53 11.34 1.23
CA GLU A 592 -22.47 12.27 1.87
C GLU A 592 -23.85 12.20 1.22
N ARG A 593 -23.95 12.01 -0.10
CA ARG A 593 -25.23 11.79 -0.80
C ARG A 593 -25.94 10.51 -0.36
N VAL A 594 -25.20 9.43 -0.13
CA VAL A 594 -25.78 8.18 0.38
C VAL A 594 -26.19 8.35 1.85
N GLU A 595 -25.33 8.92 2.69
CA GLU A 595 -25.61 9.13 4.13
C GLU A 595 -26.78 10.10 4.35
N SER A 596 -26.93 11.12 3.51
CA SER A 596 -28.05 12.08 3.56
C SER A 596 -29.33 11.58 2.88
N LYS A 597 -29.40 10.30 2.49
CA LYS A 597 -30.55 9.68 1.79
C LYS A 597 -30.93 10.31 0.46
N LYS A 598 -30.06 11.13 -0.12
CA LYS A 598 -30.26 11.72 -1.46
C LYS A 598 -30.10 10.68 -2.57
N ALA A 599 -29.51 9.53 -2.29
CA ALA A 599 -29.44 8.39 -3.21
C ALA A 599 -30.17 7.20 -2.59
N GLN A 600 -31.04 6.53 -3.35
CA GLN A 600 -31.79 5.37 -2.85
C GLN A 600 -31.12 4.04 -3.25
N ILE A 601 -30.38 4.04 -4.36
CA ILE A 601 -29.66 2.85 -4.84
C ILE A 601 -28.17 3.15 -4.91
N LEU A 602 -27.38 2.32 -4.22
CA LEU A 602 -25.93 2.36 -4.25
C LEU A 602 -25.40 1.19 -5.07
N LEU A 603 -24.82 1.46 -6.23
CA LEU A 603 -24.17 0.46 -7.06
C LEU A 603 -22.65 0.56 -6.90
N GLY A 604 -21.98 -0.55 -6.61
CA GLY A 604 -20.53 -0.52 -6.61
C GLY A 604 -19.82 -1.85 -6.49
N THR A 605 -18.50 -1.74 -6.46
CA THR A 605 -17.58 -2.87 -6.30
C THR A 605 -16.98 -2.85 -4.90
N GLN A 606 -15.80 -3.46 -4.73
CA GLN A 606 -15.08 -3.57 -3.45
C GLN A 606 -15.00 -2.26 -2.65
N MET A 607 -14.92 -1.09 -3.31
CA MET A 607 -14.85 0.21 -2.65
C MET A 607 -16.05 0.52 -1.73
N VAL A 608 -17.26 0.05 -2.08
CA VAL A 608 -18.46 0.31 -1.27
C VAL A 608 -18.49 -0.55 0.00
N SER A 609 -17.82 -1.70 -0.05
CA SER A 609 -17.81 -2.67 1.04
C SER A 609 -16.77 -2.36 2.15
N LYS A 610 -15.80 -1.47 1.90
CA LYS A 610 -14.69 -1.14 2.82
C LYS A 610 -14.93 0.18 3.54
N GLY A 611 -14.70 0.22 4.85
CA GLY A 611 -14.54 1.45 5.64
C GLY A 611 -15.72 2.38 5.86
N HIS A 612 -16.82 2.23 5.14
CA HIS A 612 -17.99 3.09 5.28
C HIS A 612 -19.14 2.38 6.03
N HIS A 613 -20.02 3.17 6.63
CA HIS A 613 -21.13 2.70 7.44
C HIS A 613 -22.43 3.34 6.97
N PHE A 614 -23.31 2.55 6.36
CA PHE A 614 -24.60 3.04 5.85
C PHE A 614 -25.72 2.49 6.72
N PRO A 615 -26.19 3.24 7.73
CA PRO A 615 -27.17 2.73 8.70
C PRO A 615 -28.53 2.40 8.06
N ASP A 616 -28.87 3.07 6.95
CA ASP A 616 -30.17 2.99 6.27
C ASP A 616 -30.21 2.01 5.09
N ILE A 617 -29.11 1.28 4.83
CA ILE A 617 -29.11 0.18 3.86
C ILE A 617 -29.74 -1.06 4.51
N THR A 618 -30.93 -1.43 4.01
CA THR A 618 -31.72 -2.57 4.51
C THR A 618 -31.74 -3.75 3.52
N LEU A 619 -31.30 -3.54 2.28
CA LEU A 619 -31.18 -4.58 1.26
C LEU A 619 -29.79 -4.58 0.62
N VAL A 620 -29.17 -5.75 0.49
CA VAL A 620 -27.94 -5.96 -0.29
C VAL A 620 -28.17 -7.02 -1.36
N GLY A 621 -28.02 -6.65 -2.62
CA GLY A 621 -27.99 -7.59 -3.75
C GLY A 621 -26.55 -7.85 -4.20
N VAL A 622 -26.04 -9.06 -4.01
CA VAL A 622 -24.79 -9.52 -4.61
C VAL A 622 -25.10 -10.07 -6.00
N VAL A 623 -24.70 -9.31 -7.02
CA VAL A 623 -24.91 -9.65 -8.42
C VAL A 623 -23.68 -10.41 -8.93
N ALA A 624 -23.94 -11.51 -9.65
CA ALA A 624 -22.92 -12.33 -10.30
C ALA A 624 -21.84 -12.88 -9.34
N GLY A 625 -22.26 -13.54 -8.26
CA GLY A 625 -21.35 -14.15 -7.27
C GLY A 625 -20.35 -15.16 -7.88
N ASP A 626 -20.66 -15.71 -9.04
CA ASP A 626 -19.83 -16.70 -9.76
C ASP A 626 -18.54 -16.13 -10.34
N VAL A 627 -18.52 -14.84 -10.68
CA VAL A 627 -17.42 -14.23 -11.45
C VAL A 627 -16.12 -14.27 -10.66
N SER A 628 -16.16 -13.88 -9.40
CA SER A 628 -15.03 -13.90 -8.48
C SER A 628 -14.59 -15.31 -8.10
N LEU A 629 -15.56 -16.23 -7.96
CA LEU A 629 -15.31 -17.61 -7.53
C LEU A 629 -14.52 -18.39 -8.58
N ASN A 630 -14.72 -18.07 -9.85
CA ASN A 630 -14.10 -18.76 -10.97
C ASN A 630 -12.97 -17.98 -11.64
N ILE A 631 -12.44 -16.94 -10.99
CA ILE A 631 -11.12 -16.43 -11.35
C ILE A 631 -10.12 -17.58 -11.22
N ALA A 632 -9.20 -17.70 -12.17
CA ALA A 632 -8.18 -18.75 -12.18
C ALA A 632 -7.09 -18.50 -11.10
N ASP A 633 -7.48 -18.30 -9.86
CA ASP A 633 -6.63 -18.12 -8.69
C ASP A 633 -7.14 -19.06 -7.61
N PHE A 634 -6.26 -19.83 -6.98
CA PHE A 634 -6.67 -20.79 -5.95
C PHE A 634 -7.29 -20.12 -4.70
N ARG A 635 -7.08 -18.80 -4.52
CA ARG A 635 -7.71 -18.02 -3.45
C ARG A 635 -9.08 -17.44 -3.81
N SER A 636 -9.65 -17.81 -4.96
CA SER A 636 -10.91 -17.25 -5.46
C SER A 636 -12.10 -17.51 -4.55
N ALA A 637 -12.21 -18.72 -3.98
CA ALA A 637 -13.28 -19.09 -3.06
C ALA A 637 -13.18 -18.28 -1.75
N GLU A 638 -11.98 -18.23 -1.16
CA GLU A 638 -11.70 -17.44 0.04
C GLU A 638 -12.09 -15.96 -0.15
N ARG A 639 -11.64 -15.34 -1.25
CA ARG A 639 -11.95 -13.94 -1.55
C ARG A 639 -13.42 -13.71 -1.82
N THR A 640 -14.08 -14.62 -2.54
CA THR A 640 -15.52 -14.54 -2.78
C THR A 640 -16.28 -14.54 -1.47
N PHE A 641 -15.93 -15.45 -0.56
CA PHE A 641 -16.53 -15.51 0.77
C PHE A 641 -16.34 -14.21 1.54
N GLN A 642 -15.10 -13.74 1.65
CA GLN A 642 -14.74 -12.51 2.37
C GLN A 642 -15.53 -11.30 1.84
N LEU A 643 -15.58 -11.11 0.52
CA LEU A 643 -16.23 -9.97 -0.10
C LEU A 643 -17.75 -9.98 0.08
N ILE A 644 -18.39 -11.16 -0.05
CA ILE A 644 -19.84 -11.29 0.16
C ILE A 644 -20.20 -11.03 1.62
N LEU A 645 -19.47 -11.63 2.56
CA LEU A 645 -19.75 -11.42 3.98
C LEU A 645 -19.45 -9.98 4.43
N GLN A 646 -18.43 -9.36 3.85
CA GLN A 646 -18.13 -7.95 4.06
C GLN A 646 -19.27 -7.05 3.56
N ALA A 647 -19.77 -7.29 2.35
CA ALA A 647 -20.91 -6.56 1.78
C ALA A 647 -22.18 -6.77 2.63
N ALA A 648 -22.48 -8.01 3.01
CA ALA A 648 -23.59 -8.36 3.90
C ALA A 648 -23.48 -7.65 5.27
N GLY A 649 -22.27 -7.58 5.83
CA GLY A 649 -22.00 -6.94 7.12
C GLY A 649 -22.08 -5.40 7.13
N ARG A 650 -22.33 -4.75 5.98
CA ARG A 650 -22.55 -3.30 5.89
C ARG A 650 -24.01 -2.91 6.10
N ALA A 651 -24.94 -3.83 5.94
CA ALA A 651 -26.36 -3.59 6.14
C ALA A 651 -26.82 -3.92 7.57
N GLY A 652 -27.93 -3.29 7.98
CA GLY A 652 -28.63 -3.62 9.23
C GLY A 652 -27.94 -3.20 10.52
N ARG A 653 -27.09 -2.17 10.46
CA ARG A 653 -26.40 -1.62 11.65
C ARG A 653 -27.17 -0.51 12.37
N GLY A 654 -28.24 0.00 11.76
CA GLY A 654 -29.19 0.96 12.35
C GLY A 654 -30.29 0.33 13.22
N GLY A 655 -30.16 -0.94 13.62
CA GLY A 655 -31.15 -1.66 14.42
C GLY A 655 -32.26 -2.35 13.63
N ARG A 656 -32.40 -2.06 12.33
CA ARG A 656 -33.33 -2.78 11.43
C ARG A 656 -32.65 -4.01 10.83
N PRO A 657 -33.34 -5.16 10.73
CA PRO A 657 -32.80 -6.34 10.07
C PRO A 657 -32.58 -6.04 8.58
N ALA A 658 -31.41 -6.42 8.07
CA ALA A 658 -31.13 -6.32 6.64
C ALA A 658 -31.28 -7.67 5.97
N ARG A 659 -31.75 -7.66 4.72
CA ARG A 659 -31.79 -8.83 3.84
C ARG A 659 -30.65 -8.78 2.84
N VAL A 660 -30.06 -9.94 2.57
CA VAL A 660 -29.00 -10.10 1.58
C VAL A 660 -29.44 -11.14 0.58
N VAL A 661 -29.40 -10.81 -0.70
CA VAL A 661 -29.69 -11.73 -1.81
C VAL A 661 -28.40 -11.97 -2.58
N VAL A 662 -28.01 -13.22 -2.74
CA VAL A 662 -26.85 -13.62 -3.52
C VAL A 662 -27.32 -14.37 -4.76
N GLN A 663 -27.06 -13.78 -5.92
CA GLN A 663 -27.40 -14.37 -7.22
C GLN A 663 -26.20 -15.17 -7.75
N THR A 664 -26.41 -16.46 -7.99
CA THR A 664 -25.37 -17.40 -8.48
C THR A 664 -25.96 -18.46 -9.40
N TYR A 665 -25.17 -18.95 -10.35
CA TYR A 665 -25.49 -20.14 -11.15
C TYR A 665 -25.06 -21.45 -10.46
N MET A 666 -24.41 -21.39 -9.30
CA MET A 666 -23.89 -22.55 -8.57
C MET A 666 -24.32 -22.48 -7.09
N PRO A 667 -25.62 -22.43 -6.76
CA PRO A 667 -26.10 -22.27 -5.38
C PRO A 667 -25.63 -23.38 -4.43
N GLU A 668 -25.31 -24.56 -4.95
CA GLU A 668 -24.82 -25.71 -4.18
C GLU A 668 -23.29 -25.70 -3.95
N HIS A 669 -22.55 -24.76 -4.53
CA HIS A 669 -21.11 -24.69 -4.31
C HIS A 669 -20.81 -24.43 -2.82
N PRO A 670 -19.85 -25.14 -2.19
CA PRO A 670 -19.66 -25.06 -0.73
C PRO A 670 -19.45 -23.64 -0.19
N CYS A 671 -18.70 -22.81 -0.92
CA CYS A 671 -18.57 -21.37 -0.64
C CYS A 671 -19.92 -20.68 -0.35
N PHE A 672 -20.95 -20.85 -1.20
CA PHE A 672 -22.25 -20.20 -1.00
C PHE A 672 -23.09 -20.87 0.09
N VAL A 673 -23.00 -22.20 0.22
CA VAL A 673 -23.68 -22.95 1.28
C VAL A 673 -23.23 -22.48 2.67
N HIS A 674 -21.92 -22.33 2.87
CA HIS A 674 -21.38 -21.81 4.13
C HIS A 674 -21.69 -20.32 4.35
N ILE A 675 -21.65 -19.49 3.30
CA ILE A 675 -22.08 -18.08 3.39
C ILE A 675 -23.52 -18.00 3.92
N LYS A 676 -24.46 -18.77 3.35
CA LYS A 676 -25.86 -18.78 3.77
C LYS A 676 -26.04 -19.10 5.26
N ARG A 677 -25.19 -19.97 5.80
CA ARG A 677 -25.22 -20.41 7.21
C ARG A 677 -24.40 -19.53 8.14
N HIS A 678 -23.70 -18.51 7.63
CA HIS A 678 -22.68 -17.75 8.36
C HIS A 678 -21.58 -18.64 8.96
N ASP A 679 -21.34 -19.81 8.36
CA ASP A 679 -20.42 -20.82 8.85
C ASP A 679 -19.03 -20.64 8.23
N TYR A 680 -18.31 -19.64 8.71
CA TYR A 680 -16.97 -19.37 8.20
C TYR A 680 -15.94 -20.41 8.65
N GLU A 681 -16.09 -20.97 9.85
CA GLU A 681 -15.19 -22.01 10.35
C GLU A 681 -15.24 -23.25 9.46
N GLY A 682 -16.45 -23.75 9.15
CA GLY A 682 -16.65 -24.87 8.24
C GLY A 682 -16.07 -24.60 6.85
N PHE A 683 -16.31 -23.41 6.29
CA PHE A 683 -15.70 -23.00 5.01
C PHE A 683 -14.16 -23.08 5.03
N LEU A 684 -13.53 -22.56 6.09
CA LEU A 684 -12.07 -22.58 6.22
C LEU A 684 -11.53 -24.00 6.35
N GLU A 685 -12.25 -24.90 7.01
CA GLU A 685 -11.86 -26.31 7.13
C GLU A 685 -11.91 -27.04 5.78
N GLU A 686 -12.98 -26.85 5.00
CA GLU A 686 -13.08 -27.42 3.66
C GLU A 686 -12.03 -26.85 2.69
N GLU A 687 -11.81 -25.53 2.75
CA GLU A 687 -10.79 -24.86 1.95
C GLU A 687 -9.38 -25.38 2.30
N LEU A 688 -9.10 -25.65 3.58
CA LEU A 688 -7.83 -26.25 4.00
C LEU A 688 -7.65 -27.67 3.46
N LEU A 689 -8.69 -28.49 3.36
CA LEU A 689 -8.60 -29.82 2.74
C LEU A 689 -8.28 -29.71 1.25
N SER A 690 -9.04 -28.89 0.52
CA SER A 690 -8.82 -28.64 -0.91
C SER A 690 -7.40 -28.14 -1.20
N ARG A 691 -6.89 -27.19 -0.40
CA ARG A 691 -5.52 -26.67 -0.56
C ARG A 691 -4.44 -27.69 -0.20
N LYS A 692 -4.70 -28.60 0.73
CA LYS A 692 -3.77 -29.68 1.07
C LYS A 692 -3.57 -30.59 -0.14
N ASP A 693 -4.67 -31.03 -0.74
CA ASP A 693 -4.67 -31.97 -1.87
C ASP A 693 -4.04 -31.35 -3.13
N ALA A 694 -4.31 -30.06 -3.38
CA ALA A 694 -3.75 -29.32 -4.52
C ALA A 694 -2.36 -28.71 -4.28
N HIS A 695 -1.73 -29.01 -3.13
CA HIS A 695 -0.40 -28.50 -2.73
C HIS A 695 -0.31 -26.96 -2.68
N TYR A 696 -1.32 -26.28 -2.15
CA TYR A 696 -1.34 -24.82 -2.00
C TYR A 696 -1.04 -24.36 -0.54
N PRO A 697 -0.68 -23.08 -0.35
CA PRO A 697 -0.58 -22.47 0.98
C PRO A 697 -1.85 -22.68 1.81
N PRO A 698 -1.75 -23.01 3.10
CA PRO A 698 -0.55 -22.90 3.94
C PRO A 698 0.36 -24.14 3.98
N TYR A 699 0.04 -25.22 3.25
CA TYR A 699 0.81 -26.48 3.28
C TYR A 699 2.08 -26.45 2.42
N ARG A 700 2.12 -25.58 1.41
CA ARG A 700 3.29 -25.29 0.58
C ARG A 700 3.60 -23.79 0.59
N ARG A 701 4.83 -23.44 0.23
CA ARG A 701 5.23 -22.06 -0.06
C ARG A 701 5.28 -21.86 -1.57
N LEU A 702 4.97 -20.65 -2.01
CA LEU A 702 4.91 -20.32 -3.43
C LEU A 702 5.92 -19.25 -3.80
N ALA A 703 6.48 -19.32 -5.00
CA ALA A 703 7.13 -18.17 -5.63
C ALA A 703 6.79 -18.15 -7.12
N THR A 704 6.66 -16.96 -7.70
CA THR A 704 6.67 -16.81 -9.15
C THR A 704 8.02 -16.27 -9.62
N LEU A 705 8.55 -16.91 -10.66
CA LEU A 705 9.76 -16.49 -11.36
C LEU A 705 9.35 -16.01 -12.75
N ARG A 706 9.43 -14.71 -12.98
CA ARG A 706 8.95 -14.06 -14.21
C ARG A 706 10.10 -13.44 -14.98
N VAL A 707 10.23 -13.78 -16.25
CA VAL A 707 11.12 -13.08 -17.18
C VAL A 707 10.31 -12.07 -17.98
N GLU A 708 10.81 -10.84 -18.07
CA GLU A 708 10.15 -9.77 -18.83
C GLU A 708 11.14 -8.90 -19.61
N GLY A 709 10.70 -8.38 -20.76
CA GLY A 709 11.52 -7.54 -21.64
C GLY A 709 10.74 -7.00 -22.83
N THR A 710 11.29 -6.04 -23.56
CA THR A 710 10.62 -5.41 -24.72
C THR A 710 10.66 -6.26 -25.99
N SER A 711 11.63 -7.19 -26.10
CA SER A 711 11.78 -8.08 -27.25
C SER A 711 11.22 -9.45 -26.94
N GLU A 712 10.16 -9.84 -27.67
CA GLU A 712 9.51 -11.14 -27.54
C GLU A 712 10.46 -12.32 -27.74
N LYS A 713 11.24 -12.31 -28.82
CA LYS A 713 12.24 -13.36 -29.12
C LYS A 713 13.23 -13.55 -27.97
N LYS A 714 13.69 -12.47 -27.35
CA LYS A 714 14.61 -12.54 -26.20
C LYS A 714 13.92 -13.08 -24.94
N VAL A 715 12.67 -12.68 -24.69
CA VAL A 715 11.89 -13.17 -23.54
C VAL A 715 11.58 -14.66 -23.67
N LEU A 716 11.22 -15.14 -24.86
CA LEU A 716 10.99 -16.57 -25.11
C LEU A 716 12.28 -17.38 -24.91
N LYS A 717 13.42 -16.91 -25.42
CA LYS A 717 14.72 -17.55 -25.17
C LYS A 717 15.06 -17.59 -23.67
N ALA A 718 14.76 -16.52 -22.94
CA ALA A 718 14.95 -16.48 -21.49
C ALA A 718 13.99 -17.42 -20.74
N ALA A 719 12.77 -17.62 -21.24
CA ALA A 719 11.80 -18.55 -20.69
C ALA A 719 12.24 -20.00 -20.87
N GLU A 720 12.76 -20.38 -22.04
CA GLU A 720 13.34 -21.71 -22.26
C GLU A 720 14.53 -21.98 -21.35
N LEU A 721 15.40 -20.98 -21.18
CA LEU A 721 16.50 -21.07 -20.22
C LEU A 721 16.00 -21.24 -18.78
N LEU A 722 15.01 -20.44 -18.35
CA LEU A 722 14.37 -20.56 -17.04
C LEU A 722 13.80 -21.97 -16.84
N LYS A 723 13.09 -22.52 -17.83
CA LYS A 723 12.54 -23.88 -17.80
C LYS A 723 13.62 -24.92 -17.56
N GLY A 724 14.69 -24.90 -18.37
CA GLY A 724 15.80 -25.85 -18.25
C GLY A 724 16.53 -25.76 -16.91
N VAL A 725 16.77 -24.55 -16.40
CA VAL A 725 17.40 -24.35 -15.08
C VAL A 725 16.48 -24.84 -13.97
N CYS A 726 15.19 -24.47 -13.98
CA CYS A 726 14.23 -24.92 -12.98
C CYS A 726 14.13 -26.44 -12.92
N GLN A 727 14.06 -27.12 -14.07
CA GLN A 727 14.01 -28.58 -14.14
C GLN A 727 15.26 -29.23 -13.53
N LYS A 728 16.46 -28.75 -13.90
CA LYS A 728 17.73 -29.26 -13.36
C LYS A 728 17.82 -29.09 -11.84
N VAL A 729 17.43 -27.92 -11.32
CA VAL A 729 17.46 -27.63 -9.88
C VAL A 729 16.37 -28.40 -9.13
N ALA A 730 15.21 -28.61 -9.74
CA ALA A 730 14.14 -29.40 -9.13
C ALA A 730 14.53 -30.89 -8.99
N CYS A 731 15.31 -31.44 -9.92
CA CYS A 731 15.82 -32.81 -9.81
C CYS A 731 16.79 -32.99 -8.62
N SER A 732 17.53 -31.95 -8.24
CA SER A 732 18.49 -32.01 -7.13
C SER A 732 17.90 -31.64 -5.76
N LEU A 733 16.70 -31.03 -5.73
CA LEU A 733 16.03 -30.60 -4.52
C LEU A 733 14.67 -31.29 -4.35
N LYS A 734 14.54 -32.11 -3.31
CA LYS A 734 13.26 -32.75 -2.96
C LYS A 734 12.21 -31.71 -2.56
N GLY A 735 10.94 -31.99 -2.88
CA GLY A 735 9.79 -31.20 -2.41
C GLY A 735 9.54 -29.90 -3.19
N ILE A 736 10.04 -29.82 -4.43
CA ILE A 736 9.78 -28.71 -5.36
C ILE A 736 8.92 -29.19 -6.53
N GLU A 737 7.87 -28.44 -6.85
CA GLU A 737 7.02 -28.59 -8.02
C GLU A 737 7.14 -27.31 -8.87
N VAL A 738 7.35 -27.44 -10.17
CA VAL A 738 7.51 -26.32 -11.11
C VAL A 738 6.39 -26.39 -12.15
N LEU A 739 5.60 -25.33 -12.24
CA LEU A 739 4.56 -25.16 -13.24
C LEU A 739 4.94 -24.03 -14.20
N GLY A 740 4.80 -24.26 -15.50
CA GLY A 740 5.23 -23.32 -16.55
C GLY A 740 6.68 -23.53 -17.01
N PRO A 741 7.32 -22.52 -17.64
CA PRO A 741 6.86 -21.14 -17.79
C PRO A 741 5.62 -20.99 -18.68
N ALA A 742 4.64 -20.26 -18.19
CA ALA A 742 3.37 -19.97 -18.83
C ALA A 742 3.23 -18.48 -19.16
N GLU A 743 2.24 -18.14 -19.98
CA GLU A 743 1.87 -16.76 -20.28
C GLU A 743 1.06 -16.15 -19.12
N PRO A 744 1.53 -15.09 -18.43
CA PRO A 744 0.75 -14.42 -17.38
C PRO A 744 -0.42 -13.62 -17.95
N ILE A 745 -1.38 -13.24 -17.11
CA ILE A 745 -2.48 -12.35 -17.49
C ILE A 745 -2.24 -10.95 -16.87
N PRO A 746 -2.11 -9.88 -17.68
CA PRO A 746 -2.02 -9.84 -19.14
C PRO A 746 -0.65 -10.30 -19.70
N PRO A 747 -0.55 -10.74 -20.96
CA PRO A 747 0.72 -11.23 -21.51
C PRO A 747 1.77 -10.14 -21.73
N ARG A 748 1.31 -8.92 -21.98
CA ARG A 748 2.13 -7.73 -22.11
C ARG A 748 1.69 -6.66 -21.11
N LEU A 749 2.65 -6.03 -20.44
CA LEU A 749 2.39 -4.94 -19.51
C LEU A 749 3.44 -3.84 -19.69
N ARG A 750 2.98 -2.58 -19.84
CA ARG A 750 3.86 -1.41 -20.07
C ARG A 750 4.88 -1.63 -21.19
N GLY A 751 4.46 -2.28 -22.29
CA GLY A 751 5.30 -2.57 -23.45
C GLY A 751 6.27 -3.75 -23.29
N LYS A 752 6.28 -4.45 -22.15
CA LYS A 752 7.12 -5.65 -21.94
C LYS A 752 6.31 -6.92 -22.14
N VAL A 753 6.87 -7.87 -22.88
CA VAL A 753 6.42 -9.28 -22.96
C VAL A 753 6.86 -10.02 -21.70
N ARG A 754 6.02 -10.92 -21.21
CA ARG A 754 6.22 -11.61 -19.92
C ARG A 754 6.01 -13.12 -20.06
N ARG A 755 6.82 -13.91 -19.38
CA ARG A 755 6.64 -15.36 -19.17
C ARG A 755 6.94 -15.69 -17.71
N GLN A 756 6.17 -16.56 -17.08
CA GLN A 756 6.34 -16.85 -15.65
C GLN A 756 6.24 -18.34 -15.31
N ALA A 757 7.07 -18.81 -14.40
CA ALA A 757 6.91 -20.11 -13.76
C ALA A 757 6.39 -19.94 -12.33
N LEU A 758 5.46 -20.81 -11.91
CA LEU A 758 5.02 -20.92 -10.53
C LEU A 758 5.77 -22.07 -9.87
N ILE A 759 6.42 -21.78 -8.75
CA ILE A 759 7.15 -22.74 -7.93
C ILE A 759 6.32 -23.04 -6.70
N LYS A 760 6.06 -24.33 -6.43
CA LYS A 760 5.53 -24.79 -5.15
C LYS A 760 6.63 -25.53 -4.41
N ALA A 761 6.86 -25.18 -3.15
CA ALA A 761 7.88 -25.80 -2.31
C ALA A 761 7.28 -26.31 -1.01
N GLN A 762 7.83 -27.39 -0.47
CA GLN A 762 7.42 -27.96 0.82
C GLN A 762 7.51 -26.96 1.98
N ASP A 763 8.55 -26.13 2.01
CA ASP A 763 8.75 -25.13 3.04
C ASP A 763 9.53 -23.91 2.52
N ALA A 764 9.70 -22.91 3.38
CA ALA A 764 10.37 -21.66 3.04
C ALA A 764 11.88 -21.85 2.76
N LYS A 765 12.52 -22.82 3.39
CA LYS A 765 13.97 -23.08 3.24
C LYS A 765 14.24 -23.73 1.88
N ALA A 766 13.43 -24.71 1.49
CA ALA A 766 13.47 -25.34 0.17
C ALA A 766 13.19 -24.31 -0.93
N LEU A 767 12.16 -23.47 -0.76
CA LEU A 767 11.84 -22.39 -1.70
C LEU A 767 13.02 -21.42 -1.85
N ASN A 768 13.56 -20.95 -0.72
CA ASN A 768 14.63 -19.95 -0.74
C ASN A 768 15.90 -20.50 -1.42
N ARG A 769 16.30 -21.74 -1.09
CA ARG A 769 17.43 -22.41 -1.74
C ARG A 769 17.19 -22.56 -3.24
N PHE A 770 16.02 -23.05 -3.65
CA PHE A 770 15.68 -23.23 -5.06
C PHE A 770 15.76 -21.90 -5.83
N VAL A 771 15.09 -20.86 -5.34
CA VAL A 771 15.05 -19.55 -5.99
C VAL A 771 16.43 -18.90 -6.02
N HIS A 772 17.22 -19.02 -4.96
CA HIS A 772 18.60 -18.53 -4.94
C HIS A 772 19.45 -19.18 -6.04
N THR A 773 19.43 -20.52 -6.11
CA THR A 773 20.18 -21.26 -7.13
C THR A 773 19.72 -20.87 -8.55
N VAL A 774 18.42 -20.79 -8.80
CA VAL A 774 17.88 -20.40 -10.11
C VAL A 774 18.27 -18.97 -10.48
N LYS A 775 18.18 -18.02 -9.54
CA LYS A 775 18.58 -16.62 -9.72
C LYS A 775 20.05 -16.52 -10.16
N THR A 776 20.95 -17.19 -9.44
CA THR A 776 22.40 -17.16 -9.72
C THR A 776 22.72 -17.70 -11.13
N HIS A 777 22.09 -18.80 -11.54
CA HIS A 777 22.29 -19.37 -12.88
C HIS A 777 21.74 -18.47 -13.99
N LEU A 778 20.59 -17.82 -13.76
CA LEU A 778 19.94 -16.98 -14.77
C LEU A 778 20.58 -15.60 -14.92
N GLU A 779 21.08 -14.99 -13.85
CA GLU A 779 21.66 -13.65 -13.92
C GLU A 779 22.87 -13.58 -14.86
N GLY A 780 23.68 -14.64 -14.91
CA GLY A 780 24.83 -14.74 -15.83
C GLY A 780 24.47 -15.16 -17.27
N ALA A 781 23.32 -15.80 -17.49
CA ALA A 781 22.99 -16.43 -18.78
C ALA A 781 21.80 -15.78 -19.52
N LYS A 782 21.03 -14.90 -18.87
CA LYS A 782 19.85 -14.27 -19.49
C LYS A 782 20.24 -13.27 -20.59
N PRO A 783 19.45 -13.18 -21.69
CA PRO A 783 19.69 -12.19 -22.74
C PRO A 783 19.68 -10.74 -22.25
N ALA A 784 20.55 -9.90 -22.83
CA ALA A 784 20.58 -8.48 -22.55
C ALA A 784 19.23 -7.80 -22.85
N GLY A 785 18.72 -7.02 -21.90
CA GLY A 785 17.41 -6.36 -21.96
C GLY A 785 16.25 -7.17 -21.36
N VAL A 786 16.50 -8.37 -20.83
CA VAL A 786 15.52 -9.17 -20.07
C VAL A 786 15.82 -9.09 -18.58
N SER A 787 14.80 -8.86 -17.76
CA SER A 787 14.87 -8.90 -16.30
C SER A 787 14.17 -10.13 -15.73
N LEU A 788 14.75 -10.70 -14.68
CA LEU A 788 14.11 -11.69 -13.82
C LEU A 788 13.42 -10.96 -12.67
N VAL A 789 12.14 -11.23 -12.48
CA VAL A 789 11.31 -10.71 -11.41
C VAL A 789 10.91 -11.89 -10.53
N ILE A 790 11.18 -11.78 -9.23
CA ILE A 790 10.85 -12.79 -8.24
C ILE A 790 9.73 -12.22 -7.36
N ASP A 791 8.68 -13.00 -7.15
CA ASP A 791 7.62 -12.69 -6.20
C ASP A 791 7.37 -13.90 -5.29
N VAL A 792 7.77 -13.77 -4.03
CA VAL A 792 7.66 -14.80 -2.99
C VAL A 792 6.32 -14.64 -2.28
N ASP A 793 5.64 -15.76 -2.04
CA ASP A 793 4.28 -15.82 -1.50
C ASP A 793 3.33 -14.87 -2.28
N PRO A 794 3.17 -15.07 -3.60
CA PRO A 794 2.30 -14.24 -4.43
C PRO A 794 0.86 -14.32 -3.92
N VAL A 795 0.22 -13.16 -3.79
CA VAL A 795 -1.21 -13.05 -3.44
C VAL A 795 -2.05 -13.23 -4.70
N LEU A 796 -1.62 -12.68 -5.84
CA LEU A 796 -2.18 -12.94 -7.17
C LEU A 796 -1.19 -13.81 -7.95
N SER A 797 -1.64 -14.95 -8.45
CA SER A 797 -0.75 -15.96 -9.04
C SER A 797 -0.85 -16.07 -10.58
N LEU A 798 -1.66 -15.21 -11.22
CA LEU A 798 -1.79 -15.06 -12.68
C LEU A 798 -1.32 -13.72 -13.23
#